data_AF-A0A662H9G9-F1
#
_entry.id   AF-A0A662H9G9-F1
#
_cell.length_a   1.000
_cell.length_b   1.000
_cell.length_c   1.000
_cell.angle_alpha   90.00
_cell.angle_beta   90.00
_cell.angle_gamma   90.00
#
_symmetry.space_group_name_H-M   'P 1'
#
loop_
_entity.id
_entity.type
_entity.pdbx_description
1 polymer ?
#
loop_
_entity_poly.entity_id
_entity_poly.type
_entity_poly.pdbx_seq_one_letter_code
_entity_poly.pdbx_strand_id
1 'polypeptide(L)'
;DLILLGIDPEYARPEWTVLTVLPVPPITVRPSITLETGIRSEDDLTHKLGDIIRVNQRLKENIEAGAPSLIIDDMWELLQYHIATYFNNELPGIPPAKHKSGRPLRTLAQRLKGKEGRFRGSLAGKRVDFSARTVISPDPNLSINEVGVPEEVAKILIIPEKVTEWNIEELRELVRNGPYKHPGANYIVRPDGARVDLRYVRDLDALAETLAPGYIVERHLKDGDIVLFNRQPSLHRMSIMAHKVKVLPYKTFRLNLLVCPPYNADFDGDEMNLHVPQNEEARAEAKILMLVQEQILSPRYGGPIIGGLHDYITGGYMVTKKDTLLTREKVTLLLYSSGLCKELPEPAILKPKELWTGKQIVSIFLPSDLNFRSRCSICEKCDMCLYDDCPYDAYLFIKNGEIVSGVFDKLSIGAQRSETLLHVLVKKYGTDKAREIMDTMFKVFIFYLDMNGFSMSLDNLDLPENAKKEIKEILSKVEGEVAELIEKARRGELQPKPGMTLRESLENEILNVLERVREEAGRIASKYLGLNNSAVLMAKTGARANILNITQMTACLGQQSIRGKRIYRGYTDRPLPHFRKGDIGAKARGFVYSNFKDGLSPTEFFFHAMAGREGLVDTAVRTAQSGYMYRRLANALQDLYVAYDGSVRSAEGSIIQLRYGEDGVDPTKSYHGQPINFDLILQKFRKR
;
A
#
# COMPACT_ATOMS: atom_id res chain seq x y z
N ASP A 1 -20.31 8.65 54.13
CA ASP A 1 -18.84 8.73 53.93
C ASP A 1 -18.39 8.23 52.56
N LEU A 2 -18.63 6.97 52.18
CA LEU A 2 -18.14 6.41 50.91
C LEU A 2 -18.62 7.16 49.65
N ILE A 3 -19.91 7.51 49.58
CA ILE A 3 -20.48 8.28 48.47
C ILE A 3 -19.82 9.66 48.33
N LEU A 4 -19.48 10.31 49.46
CA LEU A 4 -18.78 11.61 49.47
C LEU A 4 -17.35 11.50 48.92
N LEU A 5 -16.74 10.32 49.02
CA LEU A 5 -15.43 10.01 48.44
C LEU A 5 -15.53 9.53 46.98
N GLY A 6 -16.73 9.51 46.40
CA GLY A 6 -16.97 8.99 45.04
C GLY A 6 -16.89 7.47 44.94
N ILE A 7 -17.03 6.75 46.06
CA ILE A 7 -17.02 5.28 46.11
C ILE A 7 -18.45 4.79 46.27
N ASP A 8 -18.89 3.94 45.35
CA ASP A 8 -20.18 3.29 45.42
C ASP A 8 -20.17 2.17 46.48
N PRO A 9 -20.95 2.30 47.58
CA PRO A 9 -20.96 1.30 48.65
C PRO A 9 -21.61 -0.04 48.24
N GLU A 10 -22.41 -0.07 47.18
CA GLU A 10 -23.04 -1.30 46.68
C GLU A 10 -22.05 -2.15 45.88
N TYR A 11 -21.21 -1.50 45.06
CA TYR A 11 -20.33 -2.20 44.11
C TYR A 11 -18.84 -2.20 44.48
N ALA A 12 -18.37 -1.29 45.34
CA ALA A 12 -16.94 -1.09 45.59
C ALA A 12 -16.61 -0.76 47.05
N ARG A 13 -16.97 -1.65 48.00
CA ARG A 13 -16.64 -1.43 49.41
C ARG A 13 -15.11 -1.48 49.67
N PRO A 14 -14.51 -0.51 50.38
CA PRO A 14 -13.07 -0.46 50.58
C PRO A 14 -12.47 -1.70 51.24
N GLU A 15 -13.21 -2.32 52.17
CA GLU A 15 -12.78 -3.57 52.80
C GLU A 15 -12.52 -4.72 51.82
N TRP A 16 -13.16 -4.72 50.63
CA TRP A 16 -12.94 -5.75 49.60
C TRP A 16 -11.57 -5.62 48.92
N THR A 17 -10.88 -4.50 49.09
CA THR A 17 -9.48 -4.33 48.65
C THR A 17 -8.54 -5.24 49.46
N VAL A 18 -8.90 -5.53 50.71
CA VAL A 18 -8.18 -6.49 51.56
C VAL A 18 -8.82 -7.86 51.36
N LEU A 19 -8.18 -8.70 50.55
CA LEU A 19 -8.74 -9.99 50.16
C LEU A 19 -8.84 -10.94 51.36
N THR A 20 -10.07 -11.24 51.77
CA THR A 20 -10.38 -12.28 52.76
C THR A 20 -10.58 -13.66 52.12
N VAL A 21 -11.10 -13.68 50.88
CA VAL A 21 -11.33 -14.89 50.09
C VAL A 21 -10.80 -14.67 48.68
N LEU A 22 -10.02 -15.62 48.16
CA LEU A 22 -9.46 -15.57 46.81
C LEU A 22 -10.23 -16.54 45.87
N PRO A 23 -10.88 -16.05 44.79
CA PRO A 23 -11.56 -16.92 43.85
C PRO A 23 -10.56 -17.68 42.97
N VAL A 24 -10.73 -19.00 42.85
CA VAL A 24 -9.91 -19.84 41.99
C VAL A 24 -10.56 -19.95 40.61
N PRO A 25 -9.87 -19.57 39.51
CA PRO A 25 -10.46 -19.64 38.17
C PRO A 25 -10.72 -21.08 37.71
N PRO A 26 -11.74 -21.29 36.87
CA PRO A 26 -12.08 -22.61 36.33
C PRO A 26 -10.98 -23.15 35.43
N ILE A 27 -10.95 -24.47 35.23
CA ILE A 27 -9.94 -25.18 34.42
C ILE A 27 -9.93 -24.68 32.97
N THR A 28 -11.06 -24.23 32.44
CA THR A 28 -11.16 -23.64 31.09
C THR A 28 -10.27 -22.41 30.88
N VAL A 29 -9.95 -21.67 31.95
CA VAL A 29 -9.04 -20.51 31.91
C VAL A 29 -7.57 -20.92 32.08
N ARG A 30 -7.33 -22.08 32.67
CA ARG A 30 -6.01 -22.66 32.99
C ARG A 30 -5.89 -24.10 32.47
N PRO A 31 -6.04 -24.31 31.14
CA PRO A 31 -6.04 -25.66 30.58
C PRO A 31 -4.67 -26.31 30.72
N SER A 32 -4.64 -27.61 31.00
CA SER A 32 -3.43 -28.41 30.93
C SER A 32 -3.23 -28.92 29.50
N ILE A 33 -1.97 -29.02 29.08
CA ILE A 33 -1.60 -29.49 27.74
C ILE A 33 -0.79 -30.78 27.91
N THR A 34 -1.20 -31.83 27.21
CA THR A 34 -0.37 -33.03 27.03
C THR A 34 0.62 -32.77 25.90
N LEU A 35 1.91 -32.79 26.22
CA LEU A 35 2.97 -32.74 25.21
C LEU A 35 2.98 -34.04 24.40
N GLU A 36 3.56 -34.02 23.20
CA GLU A 36 3.72 -35.20 22.33
C GLU A 36 4.47 -36.35 23.03
N THR A 37 5.29 -36.04 24.03
CA THR A 37 5.99 -37.00 24.89
C THR A 37 5.09 -37.69 25.93
N GLY A 38 3.80 -37.37 25.97
CA GLY A 38 2.83 -37.89 26.95
C GLY A 38 2.88 -37.20 28.32
N ILE A 39 3.85 -36.31 28.55
CA ILE A 39 3.97 -35.54 29.80
C ILE A 39 2.92 -34.42 29.81
N ARG A 40 2.18 -34.31 30.91
CA ARG A 40 1.26 -33.19 31.15
C ARG A 40 2.03 -31.96 31.61
N SER A 41 1.88 -30.87 30.87
CA SER A 41 2.32 -29.53 31.28
C SER A 41 1.12 -28.78 31.83
N GLU A 42 1.24 -28.36 33.09
CA GLU A 42 0.24 -27.52 33.74
C GLU A 42 0.42 -26.04 33.37
N ASP A 43 -0.66 -25.27 33.52
CA ASP A 43 -0.68 -23.83 33.24
C ASP A 43 0.09 -23.02 34.31
N ASP A 44 0.71 -21.91 33.90
CA ASP A 44 1.47 -21.02 34.79
C ASP A 44 0.64 -20.50 35.98
N LEU A 45 -0.68 -20.28 35.81
CA LEU A 45 -1.57 -19.88 36.90
C LEU A 45 -1.80 -21.03 37.88
N THR A 46 -1.95 -22.26 37.39
CA THR A 46 -2.13 -23.46 38.23
C THR A 46 -0.90 -23.67 39.12
N HIS A 47 0.31 -23.50 38.58
CA HIS A 47 1.55 -23.55 39.36
C HIS A 47 1.53 -22.55 40.52
N LYS A 48 1.15 -21.30 40.25
CA LYS A 48 1.14 -20.26 41.27
C LYS A 48 0.05 -20.47 42.32
N LEU A 49 -1.13 -20.94 41.92
CA LEU A 49 -2.21 -21.34 42.85
C LEU A 49 -1.77 -22.48 43.77
N GLY A 50 -1.03 -23.46 43.25
CA GLY A 50 -0.46 -24.54 44.06
C GLY A 50 0.49 -24.03 45.15
N ASP A 51 1.31 -23.03 44.85
CA ASP A 51 2.17 -22.40 45.87
C ASP A 51 1.36 -21.58 46.89
N ILE A 52 0.34 -20.82 46.45
CA ILE A 52 -0.56 -20.07 47.35
C ILE A 52 -1.20 -21.01 48.36
N ILE A 53 -1.78 -22.13 47.90
CA ILE A 53 -2.45 -23.10 48.77
C ILE A 53 -1.43 -23.71 49.74
N ARG A 54 -0.22 -24.05 49.27
CA ARG A 54 0.83 -24.64 50.12
C ARG A 54 1.26 -23.69 51.24
N VAL A 55 1.49 -22.42 50.93
CA VAL A 55 1.91 -21.42 51.94
C VAL A 55 0.75 -21.09 52.88
N ASN A 56 -0.48 -20.98 52.37
CA ASN A 56 -1.66 -20.73 53.19
C ASN A 56 -1.91 -21.87 54.20
N GLN A 57 -1.75 -23.12 53.76
CA GLN A 57 -1.89 -24.29 54.64
C GLN A 57 -0.80 -24.31 55.73
N ARG A 58 0.46 -24.02 55.37
CA ARG A 58 1.58 -23.92 56.33
C ARG A 58 1.39 -22.79 57.34
N LEU A 59 0.90 -21.63 56.88
CA LEU A 59 0.60 -20.50 57.76
C LEU A 59 -0.46 -20.89 58.79
N LYS A 60 -1.53 -21.56 58.35
CA LYS A 60 -2.57 -22.08 59.24
C LYS A 60 -2.01 -23.05 60.29
N GLU A 61 -1.23 -24.04 59.86
CA GLU A 61 -0.61 -25.04 60.73
C GLU A 61 0.34 -24.40 61.77
N ASN A 62 1.14 -23.42 61.36
CA ASN A 62 2.06 -22.71 62.26
C ASN A 62 1.33 -21.84 63.30
N ILE A 63 0.20 -21.23 62.93
CA ILE A 63 -0.64 -20.46 63.85
C ILE A 63 -1.27 -21.41 64.89
N GLU A 64 -1.83 -22.54 64.44
CA GLU A 64 -2.45 -23.54 65.33
C GLU A 64 -1.43 -24.21 66.27
N ALA A 65 -0.18 -24.39 65.82
CA ALA A 65 0.91 -24.95 66.61
C ALA A 65 1.57 -23.97 67.59
N GLY A 66 1.17 -22.69 67.59
CA GLY A 66 1.75 -21.66 68.47
C GLY A 66 3.21 -21.31 68.13
N ALA A 67 3.56 -21.29 66.84
CA ALA A 67 4.91 -20.93 66.39
C ALA A 67 5.30 -19.48 66.77
N PRO A 68 6.60 -19.17 66.91
CA PRO A 68 7.09 -17.80 67.13
C PRO A 68 6.57 -16.80 66.10
N SER A 69 6.30 -15.56 66.53
CA SER A 69 5.75 -14.50 65.68
C SER A 69 6.59 -14.24 64.42
N LEU A 70 7.92 -14.26 64.54
CA LEU A 70 8.84 -14.08 63.40
C LEU A 70 8.58 -15.09 62.26
N ILE A 71 8.29 -16.34 62.59
CA ILE A 71 8.05 -17.40 61.59
C ILE A 71 6.67 -17.20 60.94
N ILE A 72 5.68 -16.73 61.71
CA ILE A 72 4.34 -16.43 61.20
C ILE A 72 4.42 -15.23 60.25
N ASP A 73 5.17 -14.18 60.62
CA ASP A 73 5.37 -12.99 59.80
C ASP A 73 6.08 -13.32 58.49
N ASP A 74 7.14 -14.15 58.50
CA ASP A 74 7.81 -14.61 57.28
C ASP A 74 6.87 -15.39 56.34
N MET A 75 6.01 -16.26 56.89
CA MET A 75 5.02 -17.01 56.09
C MET A 75 3.91 -16.11 55.56
N TRP A 76 3.53 -15.09 56.33
CA TRP A 76 2.57 -14.07 55.94
C TRP A 76 3.10 -13.24 54.77
N GLU A 77 4.34 -12.74 54.85
CA GLU A 77 5.01 -12.03 53.76
C GLU A 77 5.14 -12.90 52.50
N LEU A 78 5.48 -14.18 52.69
CA LEU A 78 5.56 -15.11 51.57
C LEU A 78 4.19 -15.34 50.91
N LEU A 79 3.12 -15.47 51.69
CA LEU A 79 1.76 -15.57 51.16
C LEU A 79 1.37 -14.32 50.36
N GLN A 80 1.67 -13.13 50.92
CA GLN A 80 1.46 -11.86 50.22
C GLN A 80 2.25 -11.81 48.90
N TYR A 81 3.51 -12.24 48.89
CA TYR A 81 4.32 -12.36 47.68
C TYR A 81 3.65 -13.27 46.63
N HIS A 82 3.16 -14.44 47.04
CA HIS A 82 2.52 -15.38 46.11
C HIS A 82 1.20 -14.85 45.54
N ILE A 83 0.39 -14.16 46.35
CA ILE A 83 -0.86 -13.52 45.89
C ILE A 83 -0.55 -12.32 44.98
N ALA A 84 0.38 -11.44 45.37
CA ALA A 84 0.75 -10.27 44.59
C ALA A 84 1.29 -10.67 43.20
N THR A 85 2.21 -11.64 43.16
CA THR A 85 2.76 -12.13 41.89
C THR A 85 1.75 -12.96 41.08
N TYR A 86 0.73 -13.57 41.69
CA TYR A 86 -0.38 -14.22 40.97
C TYR A 86 -1.25 -13.23 40.19
N PHE A 87 -1.50 -12.04 40.73
CA PHE A 87 -2.17 -10.98 39.98
C PHE A 87 -1.22 -10.33 38.97
N ASN A 88 -0.03 -9.95 39.43
CA ASN A 88 0.96 -9.26 38.60
C ASN A 88 2.39 -9.66 38.95
N ASN A 89 2.98 -10.51 38.12
CA ASN A 89 4.39 -10.92 38.25
C ASN A 89 5.44 -9.89 37.74
N GLU A 90 5.03 -8.68 37.35
CA GLU A 90 5.90 -7.59 36.85
C GLU A 90 5.89 -6.37 37.80
N LEU A 91 5.56 -6.58 39.08
CA LEU A 91 5.55 -5.49 40.06
C LEU A 91 6.98 -4.94 40.28
N PRO A 92 7.16 -3.60 40.29
CA PRO A 92 8.47 -2.99 40.48
C PRO A 92 8.97 -3.27 41.90
N GLY A 93 10.25 -3.67 42.02
CA GLY A 93 10.89 -3.96 43.31
C GLY A 93 10.61 -5.35 43.89
N ILE A 94 9.71 -6.13 43.29
CA ILE A 94 9.39 -7.51 43.72
C ILE A 94 10.06 -8.51 42.77
N PRO A 95 10.76 -9.55 43.28
CA PRO A 95 11.42 -10.53 42.42
C PRO A 95 10.38 -11.34 41.62
N PRO A 96 10.52 -11.46 40.29
CA PRO A 96 9.54 -12.19 39.49
C PRO A 96 9.57 -13.68 39.84
N ALA A 97 8.40 -14.26 40.05
CA ALA A 97 8.22 -15.68 40.20
C ALA A 97 8.60 -16.38 38.87
N LYS A 98 9.49 -17.36 38.96
CA LYS A 98 10.04 -18.09 37.82
C LYS A 98 9.66 -19.56 37.89
N HIS A 99 9.52 -20.17 36.72
CA HIS A 99 9.48 -21.61 36.57
C HIS A 99 10.84 -22.22 36.94
N LYS A 100 10.92 -23.54 37.15
CA LYS A 100 12.17 -24.28 37.41
C LYS A 100 13.23 -24.08 36.32
N SER A 101 12.80 -23.73 35.11
CA SER A 101 13.66 -23.41 33.95
C SER A 101 14.23 -21.99 33.95
N GLY A 102 13.88 -21.15 34.92
CA GLY A 102 14.29 -19.74 34.98
C GLY A 102 13.40 -18.77 34.19
N ARG A 103 12.43 -19.27 33.40
CA ARG A 103 11.44 -18.44 32.69
C ARG A 103 10.48 -17.78 33.70
N PRO A 104 10.21 -16.46 33.64
CA PRO A 104 9.18 -15.84 34.46
C PRO A 104 7.79 -16.39 34.12
N LEU A 105 6.94 -16.57 35.15
CA LEU A 105 5.57 -17.03 34.97
C LEU A 105 4.70 -15.94 34.33
N ARG A 106 3.82 -16.33 33.39
CA ARG A 106 2.81 -15.42 32.80
C ARG A 106 1.50 -15.49 33.56
N THR A 107 1.34 -14.56 34.49
CA THR A 107 0.16 -14.41 35.36
C THR A 107 -0.92 -13.50 34.75
N LEU A 108 -1.97 -13.17 35.51
CA LEU A 108 -3.18 -12.51 34.99
C LEU A 108 -2.87 -11.20 34.25
N ALA A 109 -2.10 -10.30 34.86
CA ALA A 109 -1.76 -9.01 34.24
C ALA A 109 -1.04 -9.17 32.89
N GLN A 110 -0.09 -10.10 32.77
CA GLN A 110 0.69 -10.35 31.54
C GLN A 110 -0.14 -11.01 30.44
N ARG A 111 -1.22 -11.73 30.79
CA ARG A 111 -2.16 -12.27 29.81
C ARG A 111 -3.02 -11.17 29.19
N LEU A 112 -3.34 -10.12 29.96
CA LEU A 112 -4.14 -9.00 29.48
C LEU A 112 -3.27 -7.93 28.78
N LYS A 113 -2.13 -7.59 29.38
CA LYS A 113 -1.18 -6.57 28.92
C LYS A 113 -0.37 -7.05 27.70
N GLY A 114 0.14 -6.08 26.95
CA GLY A 114 1.12 -6.31 25.88
C GLY A 114 0.50 -6.45 24.50
N LYS A 115 1.36 -6.60 23.48
CA LYS A 115 0.94 -6.71 22.08
C LYS A 115 0.23 -8.02 21.77
N GLU A 116 0.68 -9.12 22.39
CA GLU A 116 0.10 -10.46 22.28
C GLU A 116 -0.88 -10.79 23.41
N GLY A 117 -1.18 -9.81 24.27
CA GLY A 117 -2.18 -9.97 25.33
C GLY A 117 -3.61 -10.05 24.77
N ARG A 118 -4.56 -10.50 25.60
CA ARG A 118 -5.94 -10.78 25.20
C ARG A 118 -6.63 -9.61 24.50
N PHE A 119 -6.49 -8.38 25.01
CA PHE A 119 -7.12 -7.21 24.40
C PHE A 119 -6.67 -6.98 22.96
N ARG A 120 -5.38 -7.12 22.66
CA ARG A 120 -4.83 -6.82 21.33
C ARG A 120 -4.80 -8.02 20.40
N GLY A 121 -4.51 -9.20 20.92
CA GLY A 121 -4.30 -10.42 20.13
C GLY A 121 -5.51 -11.34 20.02
N SER A 122 -6.58 -11.10 20.78
CA SER A 122 -7.78 -11.95 20.75
C SER A 122 -9.09 -11.17 20.62
N LEU A 123 -9.17 -9.95 21.14
CA LEU A 123 -10.38 -9.12 21.08
C LEU A 123 -10.34 -8.13 19.91
N ALA A 124 -9.42 -7.16 19.94
CA ALA A 124 -9.33 -6.14 18.89
C ALA A 124 -8.90 -6.70 17.53
N GLY A 125 -8.12 -7.78 17.54
CA GLY A 125 -7.75 -8.54 16.35
C GLY A 125 -7.73 -10.03 16.69
N LYS A 126 -8.26 -10.84 15.78
CA LYS A 126 -8.31 -12.31 15.93
C LYS A 126 -7.96 -12.98 14.61
N ARG A 127 -7.58 -14.25 14.69
CA ARG A 127 -7.51 -15.11 13.50
C ARG A 127 -8.94 -15.42 13.06
N VAL A 128 -9.14 -15.48 11.75
CA VAL A 128 -10.45 -15.72 11.13
C VAL A 128 -10.36 -16.90 10.18
N ASP A 129 -11.43 -17.69 10.15
CA ASP A 129 -11.59 -18.77 9.19
C ASP A 129 -11.97 -18.22 7.80
N PHE A 130 -12.09 -19.11 6.80
CA PHE A 130 -12.44 -18.76 5.41
C PHE A 130 -11.52 -17.70 4.80
N SER A 131 -10.23 -17.85 5.07
CA SER A 131 -9.18 -16.99 4.52
C SER A 131 -8.07 -17.81 3.87
N ALA A 132 -7.41 -17.21 2.89
CA ALA A 132 -6.26 -17.78 2.19
C ALA A 132 -5.19 -16.70 1.98
N ARG A 133 -3.95 -17.14 1.77
CA ARG A 133 -2.81 -16.27 1.51
C ARG A 133 -1.87 -16.97 0.52
N THR A 134 -1.47 -16.26 -0.53
CA THR A 134 -0.45 -16.73 -1.48
C THR A 134 0.23 -15.52 -2.14
N VAL A 135 1.28 -15.80 -2.90
CA VAL A 135 2.01 -14.84 -3.73
C VAL A 135 1.09 -14.26 -4.80
N ILE A 136 1.26 -12.97 -5.11
CA ILE A 136 0.54 -12.31 -6.19
C ILE A 136 1.32 -12.32 -7.51
N SER A 137 0.60 -12.32 -8.62
CA SER A 137 1.16 -12.21 -9.97
C SER A 137 0.35 -11.21 -10.81
N PRO A 138 0.99 -10.50 -11.76
CA PRO A 138 0.30 -9.51 -12.57
C PRO A 138 -0.57 -10.18 -13.63
N ASP A 139 -1.76 -9.63 -13.88
CA ASP A 139 -2.59 -10.02 -15.03
C ASP A 139 -3.36 -8.83 -15.59
N PRO A 140 -2.95 -8.26 -16.75
CA PRO A 140 -3.62 -7.12 -17.37
C PRO A 140 -4.94 -7.51 -18.07
N ASN A 141 -5.23 -8.81 -18.24
CA ASN A 141 -6.43 -9.27 -18.94
C ASN A 141 -7.67 -9.34 -18.05
N LEU A 142 -7.49 -9.36 -16.73
CA LEU A 142 -8.57 -9.31 -15.76
C LEU A 142 -9.18 -7.91 -15.66
N SER A 143 -10.46 -7.82 -15.32
CA SER A 143 -11.07 -6.54 -14.93
C SER A 143 -10.41 -6.00 -13.66
N ILE A 144 -10.44 -4.68 -13.45
CA ILE A 144 -9.99 -4.08 -12.18
C ILE A 144 -10.77 -4.61 -10.96
N ASN A 145 -12.00 -5.09 -11.16
CA ASN A 145 -12.80 -5.68 -10.11
C ASN A 145 -12.51 -7.17 -9.88
N GLU A 146 -11.76 -7.82 -10.77
CA GLU A 146 -11.53 -9.26 -10.71
C GLU A 146 -10.20 -9.58 -10.01
N VAL A 147 -10.22 -10.67 -9.24
CA VAL A 147 -9.02 -11.29 -8.69
C VAL A 147 -8.96 -12.73 -9.17
N GLY A 148 -7.82 -13.11 -9.74
CA GLY A 148 -7.57 -14.48 -10.14
C GLY A 148 -7.35 -15.35 -8.90
N VAL A 149 -8.18 -16.37 -8.69
CA VAL A 149 -8.09 -17.29 -7.57
C VAL A 149 -7.66 -18.67 -8.08
N PRO A 150 -6.61 -19.28 -7.49
CA PRO A 150 -6.23 -20.66 -7.77
C PRO A 150 -7.39 -21.64 -7.57
N GLU A 151 -7.54 -22.60 -8.48
CA GLU A 151 -8.53 -23.67 -8.36
C GLU A 151 -8.40 -24.45 -7.04
N GLU A 152 -7.18 -24.69 -6.55
CA GLU A 152 -6.92 -25.35 -5.25
C GLU A 152 -7.54 -24.56 -4.09
N VAL A 153 -7.43 -23.23 -4.11
CA VAL A 153 -8.02 -22.34 -3.09
C VAL A 153 -9.54 -22.30 -3.24
N ALA A 154 -10.04 -22.27 -4.48
CA ALA A 154 -11.47 -22.23 -4.76
C ALA A 154 -12.22 -23.48 -4.28
N LYS A 155 -11.59 -24.66 -4.33
CA LYS A 155 -12.14 -25.92 -3.80
C LYS A 155 -12.18 -25.97 -2.27
N ILE A 156 -11.26 -25.29 -1.59
CA ILE A 156 -11.16 -25.31 -0.12
C ILE A 156 -12.10 -24.28 0.49
N LEU A 157 -12.08 -23.06 -0.04
CA LEU A 157 -12.92 -21.98 0.45
C LEU A 157 -14.35 -22.14 -0.05
N ILE A 158 -15.30 -21.97 0.86
CA ILE A 158 -16.70 -22.25 0.63
C ILE A 158 -17.58 -21.05 0.92
N ILE A 159 -18.74 -21.04 0.28
CA ILE A 159 -19.83 -20.11 0.54
C ILE A 159 -21.08 -20.92 0.90
N PRO A 160 -21.70 -20.65 2.07
CA PRO A 160 -22.98 -21.23 2.41
C PRO A 160 -24.07 -20.55 1.57
N GLU A 161 -24.69 -21.32 0.68
CA GLU A 161 -25.79 -20.88 -0.14
C GLU A 161 -27.07 -21.60 0.28
N LYS A 162 -28.10 -20.83 0.60
CA LYS A 162 -29.41 -21.38 0.96
C LYS A 162 -30.09 -21.91 -0.30
N VAL A 163 -30.68 -23.10 -0.18
CA VAL A 163 -31.47 -23.69 -1.27
C VAL A 163 -32.77 -22.90 -1.40
N THR A 164 -33.01 -22.40 -2.60
CA THR A 164 -34.21 -21.69 -3.04
C THR A 164 -34.75 -22.36 -4.30
N GLU A 165 -35.97 -22.02 -4.68
CA GLU A 165 -36.58 -22.56 -5.90
C GLU A 165 -35.78 -22.20 -7.17
N TRP A 166 -35.01 -21.10 -7.15
CA TRP A 166 -34.26 -20.62 -8.31
C TRP A 166 -32.89 -21.30 -8.49
N ASN A 167 -32.21 -21.65 -7.40
CA ASN A 167 -30.84 -22.19 -7.44
C ASN A 167 -30.76 -23.69 -7.12
N ILE A 168 -31.88 -24.34 -6.78
CA ILE A 168 -31.90 -25.75 -6.38
C ILE A 168 -31.24 -26.69 -7.41
N GLU A 169 -31.47 -26.47 -8.70
CA GLU A 169 -30.91 -27.33 -9.74
C GLU A 169 -29.40 -27.13 -9.92
N GLU A 170 -28.93 -25.88 -9.80
CA GLU A 170 -27.50 -25.56 -9.79
C GLU A 170 -26.82 -26.20 -8.57
N LEU A 171 -27.42 -26.07 -7.37
CA LEU A 171 -26.87 -26.65 -6.15
C LEU A 171 -26.87 -28.18 -6.17
N ARG A 172 -27.87 -28.81 -6.80
CA ARG A 172 -27.89 -30.26 -7.05
C ARG A 172 -26.68 -30.69 -7.88
N GLU A 173 -26.42 -30.01 -8.98
CA GLU A 173 -25.26 -30.32 -9.83
C GLU A 173 -23.94 -30.18 -9.08
N LEU A 174 -23.79 -29.14 -8.25
CA LEU A 174 -22.59 -28.94 -7.42
C LEU A 174 -22.41 -30.05 -6.37
N VAL A 175 -23.50 -30.54 -5.78
CA VAL A 175 -23.45 -31.67 -4.85
C VAL A 175 -23.10 -32.98 -5.57
N ARG A 176 -23.66 -33.22 -6.78
CA ARG A 176 -23.31 -34.38 -7.61
C ARG A 176 -21.82 -34.37 -8.01
N ASN A 177 -21.27 -33.19 -8.33
CA ASN A 177 -19.84 -33.03 -8.62
C ASN A 177 -18.94 -33.30 -7.40
N GLY A 178 -19.45 -33.10 -6.19
CA GLY A 178 -18.77 -33.39 -4.93
C GLY A 178 -17.58 -32.45 -4.62
N PRO A 179 -16.72 -32.81 -3.67
CA PRO A 179 -15.68 -31.91 -3.14
C PRO A 179 -14.41 -31.80 -4.01
N TYR A 180 -14.16 -32.75 -4.92
CA TYR A 180 -12.89 -32.84 -5.65
C TYR A 180 -12.90 -32.17 -7.03
N LYS A 181 -14.08 -32.07 -7.65
CA LYS A 181 -14.28 -31.46 -8.97
C LYS A 181 -14.80 -30.04 -8.78
N HIS A 182 -14.14 -29.06 -9.40
CA HIS A 182 -14.61 -27.67 -9.43
C HIS A 182 -15.41 -27.44 -10.72
N PRO A 183 -16.59 -26.79 -10.67
CA PRO A 183 -17.30 -26.34 -9.47
C PRO A 183 -18.06 -27.48 -8.75
N GLY A 184 -17.99 -27.49 -7.42
CA GLY A 184 -18.61 -28.51 -6.57
C GLY A 184 -18.93 -28.00 -5.16
N ALA A 185 -19.12 -28.90 -4.20
CA ALA A 185 -19.44 -28.58 -2.81
C ALA A 185 -18.74 -29.49 -1.81
N ASN A 186 -18.50 -28.99 -0.60
CA ASN A 186 -17.82 -29.73 0.47
C ASN A 186 -18.79 -30.26 1.53
N TYR A 187 -19.82 -29.49 1.88
CA TYR A 187 -20.76 -29.85 2.94
C TYR A 187 -22.19 -29.48 2.59
N ILE A 188 -23.14 -30.16 3.24
CA ILE A 188 -24.56 -29.79 3.25
C ILE A 188 -24.99 -29.66 4.71
N VAL A 189 -25.68 -28.58 5.04
CA VAL A 189 -26.35 -28.41 6.33
C VAL A 189 -27.84 -28.64 6.12
N ARG A 190 -28.37 -29.63 6.82
CA ARG A 190 -29.79 -29.97 6.81
C ARG A 190 -30.60 -28.97 7.67
N PRO A 191 -31.94 -28.93 7.52
CA PRO A 191 -32.81 -28.06 8.32
C PRO A 191 -32.74 -28.33 9.84
N ASP A 192 -32.33 -29.53 10.25
CA ASP A 192 -32.09 -29.92 11.65
C ASP A 192 -30.75 -29.38 12.20
N GLY A 193 -29.93 -28.72 11.37
CA GLY A 193 -28.61 -28.21 11.72
C GLY A 193 -27.49 -29.25 11.59
N ALA A 194 -27.79 -30.48 11.17
CA ALA A 194 -26.76 -31.49 10.97
C ALA A 194 -25.91 -31.17 9.73
N ARG A 195 -24.60 -31.02 9.94
CA ARG A 195 -23.62 -30.79 8.86
C ARG A 195 -23.09 -32.12 8.34
N VAL A 196 -23.38 -32.41 7.08
CA VAL A 196 -22.98 -33.62 6.35
C VAL A 196 -21.75 -33.31 5.50
N ASP A 197 -20.69 -34.09 5.67
CA ASP A 197 -19.45 -33.98 4.89
C ASP A 197 -19.52 -34.84 3.63
N LEU A 198 -19.46 -34.20 2.46
CA LEU A 198 -19.62 -34.88 1.17
C LEU A 198 -18.46 -35.81 0.82
N ARG A 199 -17.31 -35.70 1.52
CA ARG A 199 -16.15 -36.58 1.29
C ARG A 199 -16.41 -38.04 1.65
N TYR A 200 -17.36 -38.31 2.54
CA TYR A 200 -17.64 -39.65 3.06
C TYR A 200 -19.00 -40.21 2.64
N VAL A 201 -19.74 -39.48 1.79
CA VAL A 201 -21.05 -39.91 1.27
C VAL A 201 -20.83 -40.90 0.13
N ARG A 202 -21.51 -42.06 0.18
CA ARG A 202 -21.40 -43.12 -0.83
C ARG A 202 -22.16 -42.82 -2.11
N ASP A 203 -23.32 -42.19 -2.00
CA ASP A 203 -24.21 -41.86 -3.11
C ASP A 203 -24.57 -40.37 -3.05
N LEU A 204 -23.87 -39.59 -3.89
CA LEU A 204 -24.05 -38.14 -3.99
C LEU A 204 -25.29 -37.78 -4.80
N ASP A 205 -25.68 -38.63 -5.77
CA ASP A 205 -26.84 -38.38 -6.63
C ASP A 205 -28.13 -38.49 -5.82
N ALA A 206 -28.27 -39.55 -5.01
CA ALA A 206 -29.41 -39.69 -4.11
C ALA A 206 -29.50 -38.52 -3.12
N LEU A 207 -28.36 -38.05 -2.59
CA LEU A 207 -28.32 -36.93 -1.66
C LEU A 207 -28.72 -35.61 -2.33
N ALA A 208 -28.29 -35.37 -3.57
CA ALA A 208 -28.68 -34.18 -4.34
C ALA A 208 -30.20 -34.14 -4.56
N GLU A 209 -30.84 -35.27 -4.85
CA GLU A 209 -32.31 -35.32 -5.01
C GLU A 209 -33.08 -34.95 -3.73
N THR A 210 -32.49 -35.19 -2.55
CA THR A 210 -33.11 -34.81 -1.27
C THR A 210 -33.03 -33.32 -0.95
N LEU A 211 -32.28 -32.52 -1.72
CA LEU A 211 -32.22 -31.08 -1.53
C LEU A 211 -33.62 -30.47 -1.73
N ALA A 212 -34.00 -29.63 -0.77
CA ALA A 212 -35.23 -28.87 -0.76
C ALA A 212 -35.01 -27.50 -0.10
N PRO A 213 -35.90 -26.52 -0.28
CA PRO A 213 -35.83 -25.25 0.44
C PRO A 213 -35.70 -25.47 1.95
N GLY A 214 -34.75 -24.77 2.58
CA GLY A 214 -34.38 -24.93 3.99
C GLY A 214 -33.05 -25.65 4.23
N TYR A 215 -32.51 -26.31 3.20
CA TYR A 215 -31.13 -26.82 3.21
C TYR A 215 -30.14 -25.69 2.90
N ILE A 216 -28.89 -25.87 3.33
CA ILE A 216 -27.76 -24.99 2.99
C ILE A 216 -26.67 -25.84 2.36
N VAL A 217 -26.16 -25.43 1.21
CA VAL A 217 -25.04 -26.08 0.53
C VAL A 217 -23.81 -25.20 0.68
N GLU A 218 -22.75 -25.75 1.27
CA GLU A 218 -21.44 -25.11 1.36
C GLU A 218 -20.64 -25.42 0.10
N ARG A 219 -20.89 -24.63 -0.96
CA ARG A 219 -20.28 -24.81 -2.28
C ARG A 219 -18.90 -24.15 -2.37
N HIS A 220 -18.09 -24.60 -3.32
CA HIS A 220 -16.83 -23.95 -3.70
C HIS A 220 -17.04 -22.50 -4.16
N LEU A 221 -15.97 -21.70 -4.11
CA LEU A 221 -15.93 -20.38 -4.75
C LEU A 221 -16.10 -20.54 -6.27
N LYS A 222 -16.95 -19.71 -6.89
CA LYS A 222 -17.19 -19.66 -8.34
C LYS A 222 -16.90 -18.27 -8.90
N ASP A 223 -16.82 -18.18 -10.22
CA ASP A 223 -16.66 -16.91 -10.92
C ASP A 223 -17.76 -15.91 -10.53
N GLY A 224 -17.36 -14.68 -10.21
CA GLY A 224 -18.26 -13.60 -9.80
C GLY A 224 -18.56 -13.52 -8.31
N ASP A 225 -18.13 -14.50 -7.49
CA ASP A 225 -18.27 -14.43 -6.04
C ASP A 225 -17.49 -13.24 -5.46
N ILE A 226 -18.03 -12.63 -4.40
CA ILE A 226 -17.44 -11.45 -3.76
C ILE A 226 -16.50 -11.88 -2.65
N VAL A 227 -15.25 -11.41 -2.72
CA VAL A 227 -14.20 -11.68 -1.74
C VAL A 227 -13.52 -10.38 -1.32
N LEU A 228 -13.01 -10.33 -0.10
CA LEU A 228 -12.20 -9.21 0.38
C LEU A 228 -10.73 -9.51 0.16
N PHE A 229 -10.06 -8.65 -0.60
CA PHE A 229 -8.64 -8.79 -0.93
C PHE A 229 -7.83 -7.70 -0.23
N ASN A 230 -6.76 -8.11 0.46
CA ASN A 230 -6.01 -7.26 1.38
C ASN A 230 -4.50 -7.46 1.24
N ARG A 231 -3.75 -6.34 1.26
CA ARG A 231 -2.30 -6.34 1.46
C ARG A 231 -1.95 -5.75 2.82
N GLN A 232 -1.01 -6.40 3.50
CA GLN A 232 -0.41 -5.90 4.73
C GLN A 232 0.90 -5.17 4.40
N PRO A 233 1.22 -4.05 5.08
CA PRO A 233 0.44 -3.36 6.10
C PRO A 233 -0.74 -2.56 5.51
N SER A 234 -1.87 -2.55 6.20
CA SER A 234 -3.05 -1.79 5.76
C SER A 234 -3.02 -0.37 6.31
N LEU A 235 -2.63 0.59 5.46
CA LEU A 235 -2.40 1.98 5.85
C LEU A 235 -3.64 2.86 5.72
N HIS A 236 -4.58 2.47 4.86
CA HIS A 236 -5.83 3.18 4.61
C HIS A 236 -6.91 2.18 4.19
N ARG A 237 -8.18 2.62 4.17
CA ARG A 237 -9.31 1.72 3.86
C ARG A 237 -9.17 0.99 2.52
N MET A 238 -8.59 1.62 1.50
CA MET A 238 -8.39 1.01 0.17
C MET A 238 -7.32 -0.11 0.16
N SER A 239 -6.61 -0.35 1.26
CA SER A 239 -5.72 -1.52 1.39
C SER A 239 -6.51 -2.81 1.61
N ILE A 240 -7.84 -2.72 1.79
CA ILE A 240 -8.79 -3.83 1.73
C ILE A 240 -9.95 -3.42 0.81
N MET A 241 -10.18 -4.15 -0.27
CA MET A 241 -11.28 -3.89 -1.21
C MET A 241 -11.95 -5.20 -1.58
N ALA A 242 -13.20 -5.12 -2.01
CA ALA A 242 -13.93 -6.25 -2.52
C ALA A 242 -13.59 -6.48 -4.00
N HIS A 243 -13.31 -7.73 -4.35
CA HIS A 243 -13.09 -8.20 -5.72
C HIS A 243 -14.09 -9.30 -6.06
N LYS A 244 -14.29 -9.51 -7.35
CA LYS A 244 -14.99 -10.64 -7.94
C LYS A 244 -13.99 -11.75 -8.21
N VAL A 245 -14.30 -12.96 -7.79
CA VAL A 245 -13.46 -14.12 -8.06
C VAL A 245 -13.47 -14.43 -9.55
N LYS A 246 -12.29 -14.72 -10.09
CA LYS A 246 -12.10 -15.41 -11.35
C LYS A 246 -11.25 -16.65 -11.09
N VAL A 247 -11.85 -17.84 -11.13
CA VAL A 247 -11.12 -19.08 -10.90
C VAL A 247 -10.25 -19.37 -12.10
N LEU A 248 -8.96 -19.54 -11.85
CA LEU A 248 -7.95 -19.75 -12.89
C LEU A 248 -6.96 -20.83 -12.47
N PRO A 249 -6.27 -21.47 -13.42
CA PRO A 249 -5.22 -22.43 -13.11
C PRO A 249 -4.04 -21.77 -12.37
N TYR A 250 -3.10 -22.60 -11.92
CA TYR A 250 -1.88 -22.23 -11.18
C TYR A 250 -2.16 -21.81 -9.71
N LYS A 251 -1.14 -21.28 -9.01
CA LYS A 251 -1.10 -21.20 -7.53
C LYS A 251 -1.01 -19.78 -6.95
N THR A 252 -1.03 -18.75 -7.78
CA THR A 252 -0.90 -17.35 -7.37
C THR A 252 -2.23 -16.61 -7.44
N PHE A 253 -2.39 -15.57 -6.62
CA PHE A 253 -3.47 -14.63 -6.83
C PHE A 253 -3.12 -13.67 -7.97
N ARG A 254 -3.99 -13.55 -8.97
CA ARG A 254 -3.75 -12.62 -10.08
C ARG A 254 -4.43 -11.30 -9.84
N LEU A 255 -3.69 -10.21 -10.02
CA LEU A 255 -4.18 -8.85 -9.79
C LEU A 255 -3.98 -7.98 -11.04
N ASN A 256 -4.98 -7.17 -11.37
CA ASN A 256 -4.85 -6.15 -12.40
C ASN A 256 -3.85 -5.07 -11.97
N LEU A 257 -2.89 -4.77 -12.86
CA LEU A 257 -1.81 -3.80 -12.64
C LEU A 257 -2.28 -2.38 -12.30
N LEU A 258 -3.46 -1.95 -12.76
CA LEU A 258 -4.03 -0.64 -12.46
C LEU A 258 -4.37 -0.48 -10.96
N VAL A 259 -4.58 -1.61 -10.27
CA VAL A 259 -5.01 -1.71 -8.86
C VAL A 259 -3.81 -1.94 -7.92
N CYS A 260 -2.58 -1.98 -8.42
CA CYS A 260 -1.38 -2.02 -7.58
C CYS A 260 -1.22 -0.80 -6.65
N PRO A 261 -1.44 0.46 -7.10
CA PRO A 261 -1.26 1.65 -6.26
C PRO A 261 -2.02 1.65 -4.91
N PRO A 262 -3.33 1.33 -4.83
CA PRO A 262 -4.03 1.30 -3.54
C PRO A 262 -3.53 0.23 -2.59
N TYR A 263 -3.01 -0.91 -3.09
CA TYR A 263 -2.39 -1.92 -2.23
C TYR A 263 -0.91 -1.62 -1.93
N ASN A 264 -0.32 -0.65 -2.64
CA ASN A 264 1.12 -0.45 -2.72
C ASN A 264 1.86 -1.76 -3.05
N ALA A 265 1.24 -2.59 -3.89
CA ALA A 265 1.69 -3.94 -4.21
C ALA A 265 2.70 -3.92 -5.36
N ASP A 266 3.75 -4.73 -5.23
CA ASP A 266 4.69 -5.06 -6.29
C ASP A 266 4.67 -6.58 -6.55
N PHE A 267 5.53 -7.06 -7.43
CA PHE A 267 5.56 -8.47 -7.85
C PHE A 267 6.95 -9.08 -7.66
N ASP A 268 7.66 -8.68 -6.61
CA ASP A 268 9.01 -9.19 -6.28
C ASP A 268 8.99 -10.40 -5.32
N GLY A 269 7.79 -10.91 -4.99
CA GLY A 269 7.56 -11.96 -4.00
C GLY A 269 6.46 -11.62 -2.99
N ASP A 270 5.84 -10.45 -3.13
CA ASP A 270 4.70 -9.98 -2.36
C ASP A 270 3.57 -11.02 -2.22
N GLU A 271 3.01 -11.12 -1.01
CA GLU A 271 1.87 -11.98 -0.68
C GLU A 271 0.68 -11.14 -0.26
N MET A 272 -0.53 -11.59 -0.63
CA MET A 272 -1.78 -10.94 -0.25
C MET A 272 -2.76 -11.93 0.37
N ASN A 273 -3.65 -11.41 1.21
CA ASN A 273 -4.69 -12.16 1.89
C ASN A 273 -6.01 -12.05 1.15
N LEU A 274 -6.75 -13.15 1.11
CA LEU A 274 -8.10 -13.24 0.60
C LEU A 274 -9.03 -13.72 1.72
N HIS A 275 -10.15 -13.05 1.93
CA HIS A 275 -11.18 -13.42 2.89
C HIS A 275 -12.52 -13.57 2.19
N VAL A 276 -13.30 -14.59 2.54
CA VAL A 276 -14.59 -14.88 1.91
C VAL A 276 -15.73 -14.58 2.89
N PRO A 277 -16.50 -13.49 2.68
CA PRO A 277 -17.65 -13.18 3.52
C PRO A 277 -18.74 -14.26 3.41
N GLN A 278 -19.10 -14.86 4.55
CA GLN A 278 -20.01 -16.00 4.61
C GLN A 278 -21.49 -15.60 4.57
N ASN A 279 -21.86 -14.49 5.22
CA ASN A 279 -23.24 -14.01 5.25
C ASN A 279 -23.60 -13.25 3.96
N GLU A 280 -24.86 -13.36 3.52
CA GLU A 280 -25.37 -12.64 2.36
C GLU A 280 -25.30 -11.12 2.54
N GLU A 281 -25.66 -10.62 3.73
CA GLU A 281 -25.58 -9.19 4.08
C GLU A 281 -24.14 -8.66 3.94
N ALA A 282 -23.15 -9.39 4.47
CA ALA A 282 -21.74 -9.00 4.37
C ALA A 282 -21.23 -9.02 2.92
N ARG A 283 -21.68 -9.98 2.10
CA ARG A 283 -21.36 -9.98 0.66
C ARG A 283 -22.01 -8.81 -0.07
N ALA A 284 -23.26 -8.47 0.26
CA ALA A 284 -23.97 -7.34 -0.34
C ALA A 284 -23.31 -6.01 0.05
N GLU A 285 -22.97 -5.82 1.33
CA GLU A 285 -22.25 -4.65 1.82
C GLU A 285 -20.89 -4.50 1.13
N ALA A 286 -20.10 -5.57 1.07
CA ALA A 286 -18.81 -5.58 0.38
C ALA A 286 -18.96 -5.24 -1.11
N LYS A 287 -19.98 -5.78 -1.79
CA LYS A 287 -20.25 -5.51 -3.20
C LYS A 287 -20.64 -4.06 -3.47
N ILE A 288 -21.42 -3.44 -2.59
CA ILE A 288 -21.94 -2.09 -2.79
C ILE A 288 -20.92 -1.03 -2.37
N LEU A 289 -20.25 -1.23 -1.23
CA LEU A 289 -19.40 -0.20 -0.63
C LEU A 289 -17.91 -0.37 -0.94
N MET A 290 -17.43 -1.62 -1.08
CA MET A 290 -16.00 -1.92 -1.09
C MET A 290 -15.47 -2.37 -2.46
N LEU A 291 -16.32 -2.51 -3.48
CA LEU A 291 -15.90 -2.95 -4.81
C LEU A 291 -14.87 -1.98 -5.41
N VAL A 292 -13.86 -2.51 -6.10
CA VAL A 292 -12.69 -1.74 -6.56
C VAL A 292 -13.07 -0.50 -7.36
N GLN A 293 -14.01 -0.61 -8.29
CA GLN A 293 -14.48 0.53 -9.10
C GLN A 293 -15.04 1.70 -8.26
N GLU A 294 -15.63 1.41 -7.10
CA GLU A 294 -16.17 2.43 -6.18
C GLU A 294 -15.06 3.12 -5.38
N GLN A 295 -13.84 2.56 -5.41
CA GLN A 295 -12.65 3.06 -4.72
C GLN A 295 -11.60 3.62 -5.68
N ILE A 296 -11.97 3.98 -6.92
CA ILE A 296 -11.04 4.62 -7.87
C ILE A 296 -10.52 5.95 -7.31
N LEU A 297 -11.38 6.73 -6.64
CA LEU A 297 -11.01 8.03 -6.04
C LEU A 297 -10.57 7.87 -4.59
N SER A 298 -9.43 8.48 -4.25
CA SER A 298 -8.87 8.45 -2.90
C SER A 298 -9.61 9.38 -1.94
N PRO A 299 -10.00 8.92 -0.74
CA PRO A 299 -10.58 9.77 0.29
C PRO A 299 -9.60 10.77 0.89
N ARG A 300 -8.29 10.60 0.67
CA ARG A 300 -7.27 11.52 1.21
C ARG A 300 -7.29 12.87 0.51
N TYR A 301 -7.52 12.90 -0.80
CA TYR A 301 -7.33 14.09 -1.60
C TYR A 301 -8.28 14.22 -2.80
N GLY A 302 -9.26 13.33 -2.98
CA GLY A 302 -10.27 13.47 -4.05
C GLY A 302 -9.72 13.36 -5.46
N GLY A 303 -8.77 12.45 -5.70
CA GLY A 303 -8.23 12.16 -7.04
C GLY A 303 -8.03 10.66 -7.25
N PRO A 304 -7.89 10.20 -8.50
CA PRO A 304 -7.81 8.79 -8.82
C PRO A 304 -6.51 8.18 -8.31
N ILE A 305 -6.63 7.21 -7.40
CA ILE A 305 -5.49 6.39 -6.95
C ILE A 305 -5.22 5.24 -7.92
N ILE A 306 -6.27 4.70 -8.53
CA ILE A 306 -6.19 3.65 -9.56
C ILE A 306 -5.96 4.31 -10.92
N GLY A 307 -5.00 3.81 -11.69
CA GLY A 307 -4.66 4.37 -12.99
C GLY A 307 -3.45 3.71 -13.62
N GLY A 308 -3.05 4.21 -14.80
CA GLY A 308 -1.90 3.71 -15.54
C GLY A 308 -0.58 3.91 -14.80
N LEU A 309 0.26 2.88 -14.85
CA LEU A 309 1.65 2.89 -14.40
C LEU A 309 2.52 2.33 -15.52
N HIS A 310 3.78 2.78 -15.56
CA HIS A 310 4.85 2.19 -16.36
C HIS A 310 4.41 1.95 -17.82
N ASP A 311 4.23 0.68 -18.22
CA ASP A 311 3.92 0.27 -19.59
C ASP A 311 2.62 0.86 -20.12
N TYR A 312 1.60 1.06 -19.28
CA TYR A 312 0.37 1.74 -19.70
C TYR A 312 0.63 3.20 -20.12
N ILE A 313 1.57 3.88 -19.46
CA ILE A 313 1.96 5.25 -19.78
C ILE A 313 2.77 5.27 -21.08
N THR A 314 3.74 4.36 -21.21
CA THR A 314 4.56 4.24 -22.42
C THR A 314 3.70 3.88 -23.63
N GLY A 315 2.83 2.88 -23.50
CA GLY A 315 1.90 2.44 -24.55
C GLY A 315 0.89 3.51 -24.90
N GLY A 316 0.29 4.17 -23.89
CA GLY A 316 -0.61 5.31 -24.10
C GLY A 316 0.06 6.43 -24.92
N TYR A 317 1.30 6.79 -24.57
CA TYR A 317 2.08 7.78 -25.31
C TYR A 317 2.38 7.32 -26.73
N MET A 318 2.89 6.09 -26.89
CA MET A 318 3.30 5.57 -28.20
C MET A 318 2.13 5.36 -29.15
N VAL A 319 0.92 5.04 -28.67
CA VAL A 319 -0.27 4.98 -29.53
C VAL A 319 -0.70 6.39 -29.94
N THR A 320 -0.67 7.34 -29.00
CA THR A 320 -1.26 8.67 -29.24
C THR A 320 -0.31 9.68 -29.87
N LYS A 321 0.95 9.34 -30.14
CA LYS A 321 1.93 10.22 -30.80
C LYS A 321 1.55 10.52 -32.27
N LYS A 322 1.82 11.74 -32.76
CA LYS A 322 1.45 12.20 -34.13
C LYS A 322 1.96 11.31 -35.26
N ASP A 323 3.12 10.67 -35.08
CA ASP A 323 3.77 9.81 -36.09
C ASP A 323 3.20 8.38 -36.15
N THR A 324 2.20 8.07 -35.33
CA THR A 324 1.61 6.74 -35.28
C THR A 324 0.53 6.57 -36.33
N LEU A 325 0.87 5.84 -37.39
CA LEU A 325 -0.01 5.47 -38.49
C LEU A 325 -0.26 3.96 -38.48
N LEU A 326 -1.53 3.56 -38.50
CA LEU A 326 -1.98 2.19 -38.36
C LEU A 326 -2.73 1.74 -39.60
N THR A 327 -2.43 0.53 -40.07
CA THR A 327 -3.18 -0.13 -41.14
C THR A 327 -4.47 -0.73 -40.60
N ARG A 328 -5.45 -0.96 -41.48
CA ARG A 328 -6.74 -1.57 -41.11
C ARG A 328 -6.59 -2.88 -40.34
N GLU A 329 -5.64 -3.73 -40.74
CA GLU A 329 -5.33 -5.00 -40.06
C GLU A 329 -4.90 -4.78 -38.60
N LYS A 330 -3.94 -3.87 -38.38
CA LYS A 330 -3.46 -3.55 -37.02
C LYS A 330 -4.57 -2.95 -36.16
N VAL A 331 -5.38 -2.05 -36.72
CA VAL A 331 -6.51 -1.45 -36.00
C VAL A 331 -7.53 -2.51 -35.60
N THR A 332 -7.86 -3.42 -36.52
CA THR A 332 -8.83 -4.49 -36.24
C THR A 332 -8.33 -5.39 -35.12
N LEU A 333 -7.04 -5.72 -35.10
CA LEU A 333 -6.44 -6.52 -34.03
C LEU A 333 -6.44 -5.80 -32.67
N LEU A 334 -6.16 -4.48 -32.67
CA LEU A 334 -6.21 -3.64 -31.46
C LEU A 334 -7.63 -3.54 -30.90
N LEU A 335 -8.65 -3.40 -31.75
CA LEU A 335 -10.04 -3.38 -31.30
C LEU A 335 -10.48 -4.76 -30.80
N TYR A 336 -10.08 -5.82 -31.49
CA TYR A 336 -10.37 -7.20 -31.08
C TYR A 336 -9.81 -7.50 -29.67
N SER A 337 -8.59 -7.08 -29.37
CA SER A 337 -7.97 -7.33 -28.05
C SER A 337 -8.70 -6.62 -26.90
N SER A 338 -9.37 -5.50 -27.18
CA SER A 338 -10.19 -4.79 -26.20
C SER A 338 -11.55 -5.46 -25.91
N GLY A 339 -11.98 -6.40 -26.77
CA GLY A 339 -13.31 -7.01 -26.70
C GLY A 339 -14.47 -6.09 -27.13
N LEU A 340 -14.18 -4.90 -27.68
CA LEU A 340 -15.19 -3.98 -28.19
C LEU A 340 -15.39 -4.16 -29.71
N CYS A 341 -16.62 -4.52 -30.09
CA CYS A 341 -17.07 -4.53 -31.48
C CYS A 341 -17.74 -3.18 -31.81
N LYS A 342 -16.96 -2.18 -32.19
CA LYS A 342 -17.47 -0.90 -32.71
C LYS A 342 -17.11 -0.73 -34.18
N GLU A 343 -17.92 0.05 -34.89
CA GLU A 343 -17.62 0.44 -36.27
C GLU A 343 -16.31 1.25 -36.32
N LEU A 344 -15.50 0.95 -37.34
CA LEU A 344 -14.26 1.67 -37.60
C LEU A 344 -14.60 3.06 -38.14
N PRO A 345 -14.05 4.14 -37.56
CA PRO A 345 -14.20 5.46 -38.14
C PRO A 345 -13.49 5.55 -39.50
N GLU A 346 -13.87 6.51 -40.34
CA GLU A 346 -13.20 6.76 -41.63
C GLU A 346 -11.70 7.08 -41.43
N PRO A 347 -10.76 6.46 -42.16
CA PRO A 347 -9.33 6.67 -41.93
C PRO A 347 -8.95 8.14 -42.07
N ALA A 348 -8.13 8.63 -41.14
CA ALA A 348 -7.62 10.00 -41.17
C ALA A 348 -6.80 10.33 -42.44
N ILE A 349 -6.18 9.32 -43.07
CA ILE A 349 -5.44 9.46 -44.32
C ILE A 349 -6.01 8.46 -45.32
N LEU A 350 -6.58 8.95 -46.42
CA LEU A 350 -7.19 8.15 -47.48
C LEU A 350 -6.21 7.76 -48.60
N LYS A 351 -5.24 8.64 -48.92
CA LYS A 351 -4.24 8.46 -49.98
C LYS A 351 -2.84 8.69 -49.41
N PRO A 352 -1.80 7.94 -49.81
CA PRO A 352 -1.79 6.89 -50.85
C PRO A 352 -2.33 5.53 -50.38
N LYS A 353 -2.51 5.33 -49.08
CA LYS A 353 -3.15 4.15 -48.47
C LYS A 353 -4.06 4.61 -47.34
N GLU A 354 -5.09 3.83 -47.05
CA GLU A 354 -5.96 4.03 -45.89
C GLU A 354 -5.17 3.80 -44.60
N LEU A 355 -4.94 4.86 -43.83
CA LEU A 355 -4.23 4.83 -42.56
C LEU A 355 -5.03 5.56 -41.49
N TRP A 356 -5.10 4.94 -40.31
CA TRP A 356 -5.70 5.50 -39.11
C TRP A 356 -4.61 6.07 -38.21
N THR A 357 -4.93 7.13 -37.48
CA THR A 357 -4.03 7.62 -36.42
C THR A 357 -4.32 6.88 -35.12
N GLY A 358 -3.31 6.70 -34.26
CA GLY A 358 -3.58 6.08 -32.96
C GLY A 358 -4.46 6.95 -32.05
N LYS A 359 -4.43 8.29 -32.18
CA LYS A 359 -5.40 9.21 -31.54
C LYS A 359 -6.84 8.85 -31.89
N GLN A 360 -7.10 8.59 -33.17
CA GLN A 360 -8.42 8.19 -33.65
C GLN A 360 -8.88 6.87 -33.04
N ILE A 361 -7.97 5.89 -32.91
CA ILE A 361 -8.32 4.59 -32.30
C ILE A 361 -8.62 4.72 -30.81
N VAL A 362 -7.84 5.51 -30.08
CA VAL A 362 -8.08 5.73 -28.64
C VAL A 362 -9.37 6.53 -28.39
N SER A 363 -9.75 7.42 -29.31
CA SER A 363 -11.00 8.18 -29.24
C SER A 363 -12.26 7.30 -29.24
N ILE A 364 -12.20 6.10 -29.84
CA ILE A 364 -13.33 5.14 -29.90
C ILE A 364 -13.79 4.70 -28.50
N PHE A 365 -12.88 4.69 -27.52
CA PHE A 365 -13.17 4.28 -26.14
C PHE A 365 -13.79 5.41 -25.31
N LEU A 366 -13.66 6.67 -25.75
CA LEU A 366 -14.12 7.83 -25.00
C LEU A 366 -15.62 8.10 -25.26
N PRO A 367 -16.35 8.65 -24.29
CA PRO A 367 -17.71 9.14 -24.51
C PRO A 367 -17.75 10.31 -25.51
N SER A 368 -18.73 10.32 -26.41
CA SER A 368 -18.86 11.28 -27.51
C SER A 368 -19.17 12.73 -27.09
N ASP A 369 -19.51 12.98 -25.84
CA ASP A 369 -19.76 14.33 -25.30
C ASP A 369 -18.63 14.80 -24.36
N LEU A 370 -17.53 14.03 -24.28
CA LEU A 370 -16.39 14.33 -23.41
C LEU A 370 -15.58 15.50 -23.97
N ASN A 371 -15.32 16.50 -23.13
CA ASN A 371 -14.42 17.60 -23.42
C ASN A 371 -13.40 17.69 -22.29
N PHE A 372 -12.11 17.73 -22.62
CA PHE A 372 -11.03 17.75 -21.65
C PHE A 372 -9.81 18.47 -22.21
N ARG A 373 -9.15 19.26 -21.36
CA ARG A 373 -7.92 19.98 -21.69
C ARG A 373 -6.91 19.82 -20.57
N SER A 374 -5.68 19.41 -20.89
CA SER A 374 -4.61 19.33 -19.92
C SER A 374 -3.23 19.43 -20.58
N ARG A 375 -2.23 19.85 -19.81
CA ARG A 375 -0.83 19.83 -20.24
C ARG A 375 -0.26 18.42 -20.06
N CYS A 376 0.46 17.93 -21.06
CA CYS A 376 1.19 16.68 -20.98
C CYS A 376 2.49 16.86 -20.17
N SER A 377 2.97 15.77 -19.56
CA SER A 377 4.27 15.63 -18.88
C SER A 377 5.45 15.97 -19.80
N ILE A 378 5.32 15.73 -21.10
CA ILE A 378 6.36 16.04 -22.10
C ILE A 378 6.51 17.54 -22.40
N CYS A 379 5.65 18.40 -21.85
CA CYS A 379 5.69 19.84 -22.12
C CYS A 379 7.00 20.48 -21.65
N GLU A 380 7.72 21.13 -22.58
CA GLU A 380 9.00 21.80 -22.29
C GLU A 380 8.84 23.16 -21.60
N LYS A 381 7.60 23.58 -21.29
CA LYS A 381 7.29 24.86 -20.63
C LYS A 381 7.92 26.07 -21.34
N CYS A 382 7.71 26.16 -22.64
CA CYS A 382 8.13 27.29 -23.46
C CYS A 382 7.58 28.62 -22.92
N ASP A 383 8.28 29.73 -23.16
CA ASP A 383 7.91 31.07 -22.68
C ASP A 383 6.51 31.50 -23.13
N MET A 384 6.11 31.10 -24.34
CA MET A 384 4.75 31.24 -24.85
C MET A 384 4.12 29.87 -25.11
N CYS A 385 2.94 29.63 -24.55
CA CYS A 385 2.19 28.41 -24.76
C CYS A 385 1.23 28.58 -25.95
N LEU A 386 1.46 27.82 -27.03
CA LEU A 386 0.60 27.79 -28.22
C LEU A 386 -0.62 26.87 -28.06
N TYR A 387 -0.86 26.33 -26.86
CA TYR A 387 -1.95 25.40 -26.54
C TYR A 387 -2.09 24.28 -27.57
N ASP A 388 -3.17 24.26 -28.34
CA ASP A 388 -3.53 23.21 -29.30
C ASP A 388 -2.52 23.14 -30.46
N ASP A 389 -1.90 24.26 -30.85
CA ASP A 389 -0.89 24.36 -31.91
C ASP A 389 0.53 24.07 -31.42
N CYS A 390 0.66 23.35 -30.30
CA CYS A 390 1.97 23.00 -29.75
C CYS A 390 2.79 22.16 -30.75
N PRO A 391 4.02 22.59 -31.12
CA PRO A 391 4.86 21.85 -32.07
C PRO A 391 5.27 20.48 -31.52
N TYR A 392 5.36 20.35 -30.19
CA TYR A 392 5.74 19.12 -29.49
C TYR A 392 4.57 18.18 -29.18
N ASP A 393 3.34 18.53 -29.57
CA ASP A 393 2.13 17.75 -29.25
C ASP A 393 1.96 17.53 -27.73
N ALA A 394 2.31 18.54 -26.93
CA ALA A 394 2.37 18.45 -25.47
C ALA A 394 1.13 19.04 -24.76
N TYR A 395 0.04 19.26 -25.48
CA TYR A 395 -1.22 19.77 -24.95
C TYR A 395 -2.37 18.85 -25.36
N LEU A 396 -2.93 18.12 -24.40
CA LEU A 396 -4.02 17.20 -24.61
C LEU A 396 -5.33 17.96 -24.72
N PHE A 397 -5.93 17.91 -25.90
CA PHE A 397 -7.24 18.48 -26.18
C PHE A 397 -8.17 17.41 -26.74
N ILE A 398 -9.22 17.11 -25.96
CA ILE A 398 -10.29 16.19 -26.32
C ILE A 398 -11.56 17.02 -26.52
N LYS A 399 -12.18 16.89 -27.69
CA LYS A 399 -13.41 17.58 -28.05
C LYS A 399 -14.45 16.56 -28.51
N ASN A 400 -15.60 16.53 -27.85
CA ASN A 400 -16.69 15.58 -28.15
C ASN A 400 -16.21 14.13 -28.29
N GLY A 401 -15.36 13.66 -27.37
CA GLY A 401 -14.81 12.31 -27.37
C GLY A 401 -13.66 12.07 -28.36
N GLU A 402 -13.31 13.04 -29.21
CA GLU A 402 -12.20 12.91 -30.16
C GLU A 402 -10.94 13.62 -29.65
N ILE A 403 -9.81 12.93 -29.72
CA ILE A 403 -8.49 13.48 -29.38
C ILE A 403 -7.98 14.29 -30.57
N VAL A 404 -8.03 15.61 -30.45
CA VAL A 404 -7.60 16.56 -31.50
C VAL A 404 -6.09 16.75 -31.45
N SER A 405 -5.54 17.01 -30.26
CA SER A 405 -4.10 17.23 -30.04
C SER A 405 -3.66 16.58 -28.74
N GLY A 406 -2.35 16.36 -28.62
CA GLY A 406 -1.69 15.87 -27.43
C GLY A 406 -1.51 14.37 -27.37
N VAL A 407 -0.91 13.94 -26.27
CA VAL A 407 -0.57 12.54 -26.00
C VAL A 407 -1.07 12.12 -24.63
N PHE A 408 -1.32 10.83 -24.47
CA PHE A 408 -1.62 10.23 -23.17
C PHE A 408 -0.33 9.90 -22.44
N ASP A 409 -0.19 10.44 -21.24
CA ASP A 409 0.95 10.21 -20.37
C ASP A 409 0.53 10.20 -18.89
N LYS A 410 1.50 10.31 -17.97
CA LYS A 410 1.24 10.32 -16.53
C LYS A 410 0.24 11.39 -16.08
N LEU A 411 0.20 12.56 -16.73
CA LEU A 411 -0.73 13.64 -16.36
C LEU A 411 -2.13 13.44 -16.94
N SER A 412 -2.28 12.49 -17.87
CA SER A 412 -3.55 12.17 -18.51
C SER A 412 -4.23 10.97 -17.84
N ILE A 413 -3.51 9.86 -17.72
CA ILE A 413 -4.07 8.54 -17.31
C ILE A 413 -3.34 7.94 -16.09
N GLY A 414 -2.36 8.65 -15.53
CA GLY A 414 -1.52 8.13 -14.46
C GLY A 414 -2.23 8.00 -13.11
N ALA A 415 -1.87 6.95 -12.37
CA ALA A 415 -2.28 6.77 -10.98
C ALA A 415 -1.79 7.92 -10.08
N GLN A 416 -2.53 8.19 -9.00
CA GLN A 416 -2.22 9.19 -7.97
C GLN A 416 -2.09 10.63 -8.47
N ARG A 417 -2.67 10.94 -9.64
CA ARG A 417 -2.71 12.28 -10.20
C ARG A 417 -4.13 12.81 -10.19
N SER A 418 -4.32 13.94 -9.54
CA SER A 418 -5.58 14.68 -9.53
C SER A 418 -5.81 15.37 -10.88
N GLU A 419 -7.07 15.71 -11.13
CA GLU A 419 -7.51 16.46 -12.34
C GLU A 419 -7.13 15.80 -13.68
N THR A 420 -6.92 14.49 -13.66
CA THR A 420 -6.67 13.66 -14.83
C THR A 420 -7.93 13.36 -15.61
N LEU A 421 -7.76 12.79 -16.81
CA LEU A 421 -8.86 12.29 -17.63
C LEU A 421 -9.71 11.26 -16.85
N LEU A 422 -9.06 10.35 -16.13
CA LEU A 422 -9.72 9.34 -15.29
C LEU A 422 -10.60 9.99 -14.21
N HIS A 423 -10.13 11.08 -13.60
CA HIS A 423 -10.90 11.81 -12.61
C HIS A 423 -12.20 12.36 -13.22
N VAL A 424 -12.11 12.99 -14.39
CA VAL A 424 -13.28 13.55 -15.09
C VAL A 424 -14.25 12.46 -15.52
N LEU A 425 -13.74 11.32 -16.00
CA LEU A 425 -14.56 10.18 -16.41
C LEU A 425 -15.40 9.66 -15.24
N VAL A 426 -14.79 9.41 -14.08
CA VAL A 426 -15.50 8.92 -12.88
C VAL A 426 -16.57 9.93 -12.43
N LYS A 427 -16.24 11.23 -12.38
CA LYS A 427 -17.17 12.26 -11.89
C LYS A 427 -18.34 12.52 -12.83
N LYS A 428 -18.12 12.50 -14.15
CA LYS A 428 -19.14 12.85 -15.14
C LYS A 428 -20.00 11.66 -15.57
N TYR A 429 -19.40 10.47 -15.68
CA TYR A 429 -20.07 9.28 -16.24
C TYR A 429 -20.26 8.14 -15.23
N GLY A 430 -19.76 8.30 -14.00
CA GLY A 430 -19.84 7.28 -12.95
C GLY A 430 -18.70 6.27 -12.99
N THR A 431 -18.65 5.45 -11.95
CA THR A 431 -17.61 4.43 -11.70
C THR A 431 -17.71 3.27 -12.69
N ASP A 432 -18.92 2.84 -13.06
CA ASP A 432 -19.14 1.73 -14.01
C ASP A 432 -18.53 2.01 -15.39
N LYS A 433 -18.80 3.21 -15.94
CA LYS A 433 -18.27 3.59 -17.25
C LYS A 433 -16.76 3.81 -17.21
N ALA A 434 -16.26 4.39 -16.12
CA ALA A 434 -14.82 4.52 -15.91
C ALA A 434 -14.14 3.16 -15.87
N ARG A 435 -14.71 2.17 -15.14
CA ARG A 435 -14.22 0.79 -15.10
C ARG A 435 -14.20 0.15 -16.49
N GLU A 436 -15.28 0.28 -17.27
CA GLU A 436 -15.33 -0.26 -18.64
C GLU A 436 -14.22 0.32 -19.53
N ILE A 437 -14.00 1.63 -19.47
CA ILE A 437 -12.92 2.30 -20.21
C ILE A 437 -11.55 1.82 -19.70
N MET A 438 -11.38 1.69 -18.39
CA MET A 438 -10.13 1.20 -17.81
C MET A 438 -9.81 -0.23 -18.23
N ASP A 439 -10.80 -1.12 -18.19
CA ASP A 439 -10.66 -2.53 -18.55
C ASP A 439 -10.38 -2.72 -20.06
N THR A 440 -10.83 -1.80 -20.92
CA THR A 440 -10.72 -1.93 -22.38
C THR A 440 -9.55 -1.14 -22.97
N MET A 441 -9.51 0.17 -22.72
CA MET A 441 -8.53 1.10 -23.30
C MET A 441 -7.10 0.75 -22.89
N PHE A 442 -6.88 0.36 -21.63
CA PHE A 442 -5.55 0.05 -21.14
C PHE A 442 -5.01 -1.28 -21.69
N LYS A 443 -5.88 -2.24 -22.00
CA LYS A 443 -5.48 -3.48 -22.72
C LYS A 443 -4.94 -3.17 -24.10
N VAL A 444 -5.54 -2.20 -24.80
CA VAL A 444 -5.05 -1.74 -26.12
C VAL A 444 -3.65 -1.16 -26.01
N PHE A 445 -3.33 -0.43 -24.95
CA PHE A 445 -1.98 0.13 -24.76
C PHE A 445 -0.93 -0.96 -24.60
N ILE A 446 -1.22 -2.01 -23.83
CA ILE A 446 -0.31 -3.16 -23.66
C ILE A 446 -0.19 -3.93 -24.97
N PHE A 447 -1.31 -4.26 -25.60
CA PHE A 447 -1.30 -5.01 -26.85
C PHE A 447 -0.56 -4.26 -27.97
N TYR A 448 -0.68 -2.93 -28.02
CA TYR A 448 0.09 -2.11 -28.95
C TYR A 448 1.60 -2.16 -28.68
N LEU A 449 2.00 -2.15 -27.41
CA LEU A 449 3.41 -2.33 -27.03
C LEU A 449 3.93 -3.70 -27.46
N ASP A 450 3.13 -4.75 -27.31
CA ASP A 450 3.49 -6.10 -27.77
C ASP A 450 3.70 -6.14 -29.29
N MET A 451 2.87 -5.42 -30.06
CA MET A 451 2.98 -5.36 -31.52
C MET A 451 4.20 -4.58 -32.02
N ASN A 452 4.53 -3.46 -31.39
CA ASN A 452 5.60 -2.58 -31.85
C ASN A 452 6.97 -2.89 -31.22
N GLY A 453 6.97 -3.52 -30.04
CA GLY A 453 8.16 -3.72 -29.23
C GLY A 453 8.61 -2.43 -28.56
N PHE A 454 8.93 -2.52 -27.26
CA PHE A 454 9.60 -1.45 -26.52
C PHE A 454 10.70 -2.06 -25.65
N SER A 455 11.91 -1.56 -25.79
CA SER A 455 13.07 -2.07 -25.08
C SER A 455 14.07 -0.96 -24.78
N MET A 456 14.97 -1.22 -23.84
CA MET A 456 16.06 -0.33 -23.45
C MET A 456 17.37 -1.10 -23.49
N SER A 457 18.38 -0.54 -24.16
CA SER A 457 19.75 -1.05 -24.20
C SER A 457 20.71 -0.10 -23.47
N LEU A 458 21.96 -0.55 -23.25
CA LEU A 458 23.02 0.29 -22.71
C LEU A 458 23.38 1.45 -23.65
N ASP A 459 23.20 1.27 -24.96
CA ASP A 459 23.46 2.27 -25.99
C ASP A 459 22.52 3.48 -25.88
N ASN A 460 21.32 3.25 -25.32
CA ASN A 460 20.41 4.34 -24.98
C ASN A 460 20.95 5.26 -23.89
N LEU A 461 22.08 4.93 -23.26
CA LEU A 461 22.76 5.76 -22.27
C LEU A 461 24.07 6.33 -22.83
N ASP A 462 24.37 6.14 -24.12
CA ASP A 462 25.57 6.73 -24.73
C ASP A 462 25.38 8.22 -25.02
N LEU A 463 26.32 9.00 -24.49
CA LEU A 463 26.47 10.40 -24.81
C LEU A 463 27.55 10.59 -25.88
N PRO A 464 27.33 11.48 -26.86
CA PRO A 464 28.37 11.87 -27.81
C PRO A 464 29.60 12.43 -27.08
N GLU A 465 30.78 12.29 -27.67
CA GLU A 465 32.02 12.81 -27.06
C GLU A 465 31.97 14.33 -26.83
N ASN A 466 31.25 15.08 -27.66
CA ASN A 466 31.03 16.51 -27.43
C ASN A 466 30.28 16.77 -26.12
N ALA A 467 29.21 16.00 -25.85
CA ALA A 467 28.45 16.11 -24.62
C ALA A 467 29.29 15.71 -23.39
N LYS A 468 30.12 14.67 -23.51
CA LYS A 468 31.05 14.27 -22.44
C LYS A 468 32.10 15.33 -22.15
N LYS A 469 32.61 16.01 -23.18
CA LYS A 469 33.54 17.15 -23.02
C LYS A 469 32.87 18.32 -22.30
N GLU A 470 31.68 18.72 -22.73
CA GLU A 470 30.90 19.78 -22.06
C GLU A 470 30.65 19.45 -20.58
N ILE A 471 30.27 18.20 -20.26
CA ILE A 471 30.05 17.76 -18.88
C ILE A 471 31.35 17.83 -18.07
N LYS A 472 32.48 17.38 -18.64
CA LYS A 472 33.79 17.46 -17.97
C LYS A 472 34.21 18.91 -17.70
N GLU A 473 34.01 19.81 -18.66
CA GLU A 473 34.31 21.24 -18.50
C GLU A 473 33.52 21.88 -17.35
N ILE A 474 32.23 21.55 -17.23
CA ILE A 474 31.38 22.04 -16.13
C ILE A 474 31.83 21.47 -14.79
N LEU A 475 32.15 20.17 -14.74
CA LEU A 475 32.66 19.54 -13.52
C LEU A 475 33.98 20.17 -13.05
N SER A 476 34.91 20.45 -13.98
CA SER A 476 36.18 21.12 -13.67
C SER A 476 35.99 22.57 -13.23
N LYS A 477 35.08 23.30 -13.87
CA LYS A 477 34.74 24.67 -13.48
C LYS A 477 34.27 24.73 -12.03
N VAL A 478 33.39 23.81 -11.64
CA VAL A 478 32.86 23.79 -10.27
C VAL A 478 33.85 23.30 -9.23
N GLU A 479 34.75 22.38 -9.59
CA GLU A 479 35.87 22.07 -8.70
C GLU A 479 36.72 23.33 -8.40
N GLY A 480 36.92 24.19 -9.42
CA GLY A 480 37.52 25.52 -9.25
C GLY A 480 36.72 26.45 -8.34
N GLU A 481 35.40 26.59 -8.56
CA GLU A 481 34.52 27.42 -7.72
C GLU A 481 34.52 26.97 -6.25
N VAL A 482 34.51 25.66 -6.00
CA VAL A 482 34.60 25.11 -4.64
C VAL A 482 35.95 25.40 -4.00
N ALA A 483 37.06 25.29 -4.76
CA ALA A 483 38.38 25.66 -4.28
C ALA A 483 38.46 27.16 -3.92
N GLU A 484 37.87 28.03 -4.74
CA GLU A 484 37.79 29.47 -4.45
C GLU A 484 36.98 29.77 -3.18
N LEU A 485 35.84 29.10 -2.97
CA LEU A 485 35.06 29.25 -1.74
C LEU A 485 35.85 28.80 -0.51
N ILE A 486 36.61 27.71 -0.62
CA ILE A 486 37.48 27.23 0.45
C ILE A 486 38.58 28.27 0.75
N GLU A 487 39.20 28.86 -0.27
CA GLU A 487 40.23 29.89 -0.09
C GLU A 487 39.66 31.20 0.47
N LYS A 488 38.46 31.62 0.05
CA LYS A 488 37.75 32.77 0.66
C LYS A 488 37.48 32.55 2.13
N ALA A 489 37.05 31.34 2.50
CA ALA A 489 36.84 30.99 3.91
C ALA A 489 38.16 30.96 4.71
N ARG A 490 39.26 30.50 4.12
CA ARG A 490 40.60 30.55 4.74
C ARG A 490 41.10 31.97 4.96
N ARG A 491 40.78 32.89 4.04
CA ARG A 491 41.08 34.33 4.16
C ARG A 491 40.13 35.09 5.11
N GLY A 492 39.08 34.43 5.61
CA GLY A 492 38.09 35.07 6.49
C GLY A 492 37.15 36.05 5.78
N GLU A 493 37.10 36.01 4.44
CA GLU A 493 36.27 36.91 3.61
C GLU A 493 34.80 36.45 3.51
N LEU A 494 34.50 35.24 3.99
CA LEU A 494 33.16 34.65 3.93
C LEU A 494 32.26 35.21 5.05
N GLN A 495 31.13 35.84 4.70
CA GLN A 495 30.17 36.27 5.71
C GLN A 495 29.27 35.11 6.13
N PRO A 496 29.03 34.92 7.45
CA PRO A 496 28.12 33.89 7.92
C PRO A 496 26.68 34.24 7.54
N LYS A 497 25.93 33.24 7.06
CA LYS A 497 24.49 33.39 6.83
C LYS A 497 23.76 33.51 8.17
N PRO A 498 22.62 34.24 8.22
CA PRO A 498 21.85 34.39 9.45
C PRO A 498 21.52 33.04 10.10
N GLY A 499 21.84 32.89 11.38
CA GLY A 499 21.57 31.67 12.15
C GLY A 499 22.50 30.47 11.86
N MET A 500 23.52 30.64 11.01
CA MET A 500 24.51 29.60 10.71
C MET A 500 25.90 30.01 11.19
N THR A 501 26.70 29.03 11.61
CA THR A 501 28.14 29.28 11.83
C THR A 501 28.86 29.55 10.51
N LEU A 502 30.06 30.14 10.55
CA LEU A 502 30.88 30.36 9.36
C LEU A 502 31.20 29.05 8.61
N ARG A 503 31.45 27.97 9.36
CA ARG A 503 31.69 26.63 8.79
C ARG A 503 30.45 26.04 8.12
N GLU A 504 29.29 26.18 8.74
CA GLU A 504 28.03 25.72 8.15
C GLU A 504 27.63 26.55 6.94
N SER A 505 27.92 27.85 6.95
CA SER A 505 27.70 28.74 5.81
C SER A 505 28.55 28.32 4.62
N LEU A 506 29.85 28.02 4.84
CA LEU A 506 30.73 27.48 3.81
C LEU A 506 30.21 26.14 3.25
N GLU A 507 29.86 25.20 4.12
CA GLU A 507 29.34 23.89 3.70
C GLU A 507 28.05 24.03 2.89
N ASN A 508 27.15 24.93 3.29
CA ASN A 508 25.91 25.19 2.57
C ASN A 508 26.18 25.81 1.19
N GLU A 509 27.09 26.78 1.08
CA GLU A 509 27.46 27.34 -0.22
C GLU A 509 28.08 26.30 -1.15
N ILE A 510 29.00 25.48 -0.65
CA ILE A 510 29.59 24.38 -1.44
C ILE A 510 28.50 23.40 -1.90
N LEU A 511 27.57 23.00 -1.03
CA LEU A 511 26.45 22.13 -1.40
C LEU A 511 25.60 22.73 -2.53
N ASN A 512 25.23 24.02 -2.44
CA ASN A 512 24.44 24.69 -3.47
C ASN A 512 25.15 24.71 -4.84
N VAL A 513 26.46 24.96 -4.85
CA VAL A 513 27.26 24.92 -6.09
C VAL A 513 27.28 23.51 -6.68
N LEU A 514 27.53 22.48 -5.85
CA LEU A 514 27.58 21.08 -6.28
C LEU A 514 26.22 20.54 -6.76
N GLU A 515 25.10 21.02 -6.19
CA GLU A 515 23.76 20.66 -6.64
C GLU A 515 23.43 21.25 -8.02
N ARG A 516 23.84 22.50 -8.28
CA ARG A 516 23.62 23.17 -9.58
C ARG A 516 24.26 22.42 -10.74
N VAL A 517 25.48 21.91 -10.55
CA VAL A 517 26.21 21.13 -11.57
C VAL A 517 25.42 19.93 -12.03
N ARG A 518 24.80 19.22 -11.09
CA ARG A 518 24.04 18.02 -11.40
C ARG A 518 22.84 18.36 -12.29
N GLU A 519 22.19 19.50 -12.07
CA GLU A 519 21.10 19.95 -12.94
C GLU A 519 21.58 20.35 -14.33
N GLU A 520 22.68 21.11 -14.43
CA GLU A 520 23.25 21.54 -15.71
C GLU A 520 23.73 20.34 -16.53
N ALA A 521 24.45 19.41 -15.92
CA ALA A 521 24.87 18.16 -16.54
C ALA A 521 23.67 17.33 -17.04
N GLY A 522 22.56 17.34 -16.28
CA GLY A 522 21.32 16.67 -16.67
C GLY A 522 20.62 17.32 -17.87
N ARG A 523 20.63 18.65 -17.97
CA ARG A 523 20.08 19.37 -19.13
C ARG A 523 20.88 19.06 -20.40
N ILE A 524 22.20 19.02 -20.30
CA ILE A 524 23.09 18.66 -21.42
C ILE A 524 22.83 17.22 -21.86
N ALA A 525 22.84 16.27 -20.93
CA ALA A 525 22.54 14.87 -21.24
C ALA A 525 21.17 14.72 -21.93
N SER A 526 20.14 15.41 -21.43
CA SER A 526 18.79 15.37 -22.00
C SER A 526 18.72 15.96 -23.41
N LYS A 527 19.47 17.04 -23.67
CA LYS A 527 19.52 17.69 -25.00
C LYS A 527 20.09 16.75 -26.06
N TYR A 528 21.15 16.00 -25.70
CA TYR A 528 21.85 15.13 -26.65
C TYR A 528 21.18 13.75 -26.84
N LEU A 529 20.52 13.19 -25.83
CA LEU A 529 19.88 11.87 -25.92
C LEU A 529 18.55 11.90 -26.72
N GLY A 530 17.83 13.02 -26.73
CA GLY A 530 16.59 13.21 -27.49
C GLY A 530 15.41 12.34 -27.03
N LEU A 531 14.23 12.57 -27.64
CA LEU A 531 12.98 11.88 -27.30
C LEU A 531 12.79 10.51 -27.99
N ASN A 532 13.60 10.19 -29.00
CA ASN A 532 13.57 8.88 -29.68
C ASN A 532 14.22 7.78 -28.84
N ASN A 533 14.87 8.15 -27.74
CA ASN A 533 15.53 7.26 -26.83
C ASN A 533 14.54 6.71 -25.79
N SER A 534 14.45 5.39 -25.67
CA SER A 534 13.54 4.71 -24.75
C SER A 534 13.70 5.14 -23.28
N ALA A 535 14.93 5.36 -22.81
CA ALA A 535 15.19 5.77 -21.43
C ALA A 535 14.66 7.19 -21.16
N VAL A 536 14.97 8.13 -22.06
CA VAL A 536 14.47 9.51 -21.98
C VAL A 536 12.95 9.56 -22.12
N LEU A 537 12.40 8.73 -23.00
CA LEU A 537 10.96 8.62 -23.19
C LEU A 537 10.27 8.21 -21.90
N MET A 538 10.73 7.14 -21.23
CA MET A 538 10.16 6.70 -19.96
C MET A 538 10.21 7.80 -18.88
N ALA A 539 11.33 8.52 -18.80
CA ALA A 539 11.51 9.59 -17.82
C ALA A 539 10.63 10.83 -18.11
N LYS A 540 10.55 11.29 -19.37
CA LYS A 540 9.76 12.47 -19.75
C LYS A 540 8.25 12.20 -19.73
N THR A 541 7.81 11.03 -20.16
CA THR A 541 6.38 10.61 -20.09
C THR A 541 5.93 10.31 -18.65
N GLY A 542 6.88 10.12 -17.74
CA GLY A 542 6.62 9.79 -16.34
C GLY A 542 6.24 8.32 -16.12
N ALA A 543 6.48 7.46 -17.12
CA ALA A 543 6.26 6.02 -17.02
C ALA A 543 7.14 5.41 -15.93
N ARG A 544 8.46 5.57 -16.02
CA ARG A 544 9.41 5.08 -15.00
C ARG A 544 10.66 5.94 -15.00
N ALA A 545 11.27 6.09 -13.82
CA ALA A 545 12.40 6.98 -13.57
C ALA A 545 12.07 8.48 -13.78
N ASN A 546 13.07 9.33 -13.52
CA ASN A 546 13.04 10.76 -13.78
C ASN A 546 14.33 11.15 -14.52
N ILE A 547 14.42 12.41 -14.97
CA ILE A 547 15.61 12.91 -15.68
C ILE A 547 16.86 12.82 -14.79
N LEU A 548 16.72 13.03 -13.48
CA LEU A 548 17.82 12.92 -12.52
C LEU A 548 18.48 11.53 -12.55
N ASN A 549 17.70 10.46 -12.63
CA ASN A 549 18.22 9.10 -12.69
C ASN A 549 19.03 8.88 -13.99
N ILE A 550 18.57 9.45 -15.12
CA ILE A 550 19.32 9.40 -16.38
C ILE A 550 20.64 10.16 -16.22
N THR A 551 20.61 11.35 -15.62
CA THR A 551 21.82 12.12 -15.31
C THR A 551 22.83 11.31 -14.48
N GLN A 552 22.36 10.54 -13.48
CA GLN A 552 23.24 9.69 -12.67
C GLN A 552 23.81 8.51 -13.46
N MET A 553 23.08 8.01 -14.45
CA MET A 553 23.55 6.93 -15.31
C MET A 553 24.55 7.40 -16.37
N THR A 554 24.39 8.62 -16.91
CA THR A 554 25.16 9.08 -18.09
C THR A 554 26.14 10.22 -17.82
N ALA A 555 25.91 11.06 -16.82
CA ALA A 555 26.69 12.27 -16.59
C ALA A 555 27.52 12.18 -15.29
N CYS A 556 26.89 12.31 -14.13
CA CYS A 556 27.54 12.16 -12.82
C CYS A 556 26.52 11.79 -11.72
N LEU A 557 26.95 11.06 -10.70
CA LEU A 557 26.11 10.78 -9.52
C LEU A 557 25.87 12.04 -8.68
N GLY A 558 26.89 12.89 -8.57
CA GLY A 558 26.88 14.13 -7.78
C GLY A 558 27.20 13.90 -6.29
N GLN A 559 26.85 14.88 -5.47
CA GLN A 559 27.18 14.90 -4.05
C GLN A 559 26.44 13.80 -3.26
N GLN A 560 27.20 12.95 -2.56
CA GLN A 560 26.67 12.02 -1.57
C GLN A 560 26.58 12.70 -0.20
N SER A 561 25.43 12.62 0.46
CA SER A 561 25.22 13.24 1.77
C SER A 561 24.79 12.20 2.80
N ILE A 562 25.09 12.50 4.07
CA ILE A 562 24.62 11.74 5.22
C ILE A 562 24.01 12.73 6.21
N ARG A 563 22.72 12.57 6.53
CA ARG A 563 21.94 13.46 7.42
C ARG A 563 22.02 14.93 7.02
N GLY A 564 21.91 15.19 5.71
CA GLY A 564 21.92 16.55 5.14
C GLY A 564 23.30 17.24 5.13
N LYS A 565 24.38 16.55 5.50
CA LYS A 565 25.75 17.08 5.44
C LYS A 565 26.60 16.25 4.47
N ARG A 566 27.66 16.86 3.92
CA ARG A 566 28.68 16.13 3.17
C ARG A 566 29.40 15.11 4.06
N ILE A 567 30.05 14.12 3.45
CA ILE A 567 30.65 13.03 4.21
C ILE A 567 31.86 13.54 5.01
N TYR A 568 31.76 13.44 6.33
CA TYR A 568 32.83 13.85 7.25
C TYR A 568 33.25 12.76 8.24
N ARG A 569 32.40 11.77 8.49
CA ARG A 569 32.67 10.68 9.45
C ARG A 569 33.70 9.72 8.86
N GLY A 570 34.70 9.36 9.64
CA GLY A 570 35.79 8.49 9.23
C GLY A 570 36.99 8.61 10.16
N TYR A 571 38.18 8.80 9.61
CA TYR A 571 39.43 9.00 10.35
C TYR A 571 39.53 10.44 10.91
N THR A 572 40.54 10.68 11.74
CA THR A 572 40.84 12.02 12.27
C THR A 572 41.12 13.00 11.14
N ASP A 573 40.29 14.06 11.05
CA ASP A 573 40.33 15.13 10.04
C ASP A 573 40.25 14.69 8.57
N ARG A 574 39.75 13.49 8.27
CA ARG A 574 39.51 13.03 6.90
C ARG A 574 38.55 11.82 6.87
N PRO A 575 37.69 11.69 5.86
CA PRO A 575 36.76 10.56 5.81
C PRO A 575 37.42 9.24 5.40
N LEU A 576 38.40 9.26 4.48
CA LEU A 576 39.13 8.07 4.01
C LEU A 576 40.65 8.29 4.11
N PRO A 577 41.47 7.21 4.24
CA PRO A 577 42.91 7.33 4.40
C PRO A 577 43.63 7.79 3.12
N HIS A 578 42.94 7.72 1.98
CA HIS A 578 43.41 8.16 0.67
C HIS A 578 43.46 9.69 0.52
N PHE A 579 42.78 10.44 1.40
CA PHE A 579 42.79 11.90 1.37
C PHE A 579 43.76 12.49 2.40
N ARG A 580 44.21 13.71 2.13
CA ARG A 580 45.04 14.48 3.07
C ARG A 580 44.21 14.88 4.30
N LYS A 581 44.86 15.00 5.46
CA LYS A 581 44.19 15.52 6.67
C LYS A 581 43.78 16.97 6.45
N GLY A 582 42.57 17.32 6.87
CA GLY A 582 41.99 18.65 6.69
C GLY A 582 41.45 18.95 5.29
N ASP A 583 41.41 17.96 4.40
CA ASP A 583 40.86 18.15 3.06
C ASP A 583 39.33 18.32 3.10
N ILE A 584 38.86 19.45 2.55
CA ILE A 584 37.44 19.84 2.47
C ILE A 584 36.97 20.02 1.01
N GLY A 585 37.79 19.60 0.05
CA GLY A 585 37.44 19.58 -1.37
C GLY A 585 36.25 18.68 -1.68
N ALA A 586 35.66 18.88 -2.87
CA ALA A 586 34.45 18.15 -3.28
C ALA A 586 34.65 16.63 -3.28
N LYS A 587 35.74 16.14 -3.91
CA LYS A 587 36.09 14.70 -3.94
C LYS A 587 36.31 14.10 -2.56
N ALA A 588 37.04 14.81 -1.69
CA ALA A 588 37.34 14.34 -0.34
C ALA A 588 36.08 14.20 0.52
N ARG A 589 35.06 15.01 0.26
CA ARG A 589 33.80 15.04 1.03
C ARG A 589 32.64 14.32 0.35
N GLY A 590 32.93 13.42 -0.60
CA GLY A 590 31.93 12.51 -1.16
C GLY A 590 31.21 13.00 -2.40
N PHE A 591 31.77 13.95 -3.14
CA PHE A 591 31.29 14.25 -4.50
C PHE A 591 31.78 13.17 -5.47
N VAL A 592 30.83 12.62 -6.25
CA VAL A 592 31.10 11.57 -7.23
C VAL A 592 30.99 12.16 -8.63
N TYR A 593 32.12 12.19 -9.34
CA TYR A 593 32.22 12.75 -10.69
C TYR A 593 31.82 11.72 -11.74
N SER A 594 32.11 10.46 -11.47
CA SER A 594 31.77 9.34 -12.33
C SER A 594 30.26 9.08 -12.36
N ASN A 595 29.81 8.35 -13.38
CA ASN A 595 28.42 7.90 -13.53
C ASN A 595 28.35 6.36 -13.44
N PHE A 596 27.13 5.81 -13.39
CA PHE A 596 26.96 4.35 -13.28
C PHE A 596 27.43 3.58 -14.52
N LYS A 597 27.41 4.21 -15.71
CA LYS A 597 27.82 3.56 -16.95
C LYS A 597 29.34 3.42 -17.06
N ASP A 598 30.08 4.49 -16.79
CA ASP A 598 31.54 4.51 -16.83
C ASP A 598 32.17 3.79 -15.62
N GLY A 599 31.39 3.60 -14.55
CA GLY A 599 31.81 2.92 -13.33
C GLY A 599 32.38 3.88 -12.28
N LEU A 600 32.34 3.45 -11.02
CA LEU A 600 32.78 4.25 -9.88
C LEU A 600 34.19 3.88 -9.45
N SER A 601 34.99 4.87 -9.07
CA SER A 601 36.26 4.60 -8.38
C SER A 601 36.01 3.99 -6.97
N PRO A 602 36.99 3.28 -6.38
CA PRO A 602 36.80 2.64 -5.06
C PRO A 602 36.37 3.61 -3.95
N THR A 603 36.87 4.85 -3.96
CA THR A 603 36.48 5.89 -2.99
C THR A 603 35.05 6.38 -3.22
N GLU A 604 34.67 6.59 -4.48
CA GLU A 604 33.30 6.98 -4.86
C GLU A 604 32.29 5.90 -4.55
N PHE A 605 32.61 4.63 -4.85
CA PHE A 605 31.77 3.49 -4.51
C PHE A 605 31.52 3.41 -3.00
N PHE A 606 32.57 3.57 -2.19
CA PHE A 606 32.43 3.56 -0.74
C PHE A 606 31.55 4.71 -0.23
N PHE A 607 31.74 5.93 -0.75
CA PHE A 607 30.89 7.07 -0.40
C PHE A 607 29.43 6.88 -0.80
N HIS A 608 29.19 6.31 -1.98
CA HIS A 608 27.84 6.00 -2.43
C HIS A 608 27.18 4.93 -1.55
N ALA A 609 27.93 3.89 -1.16
CA ALA A 609 27.45 2.85 -0.24
C ALA A 609 27.11 3.42 1.16
N MET A 610 27.90 4.38 1.66
CA MET A 610 27.60 5.06 2.92
C MET A 610 26.29 5.84 2.85
N ALA A 611 26.04 6.57 1.77
CA ALA A 611 24.78 7.31 1.56
C ALA A 611 23.59 6.35 1.38
N GLY A 612 23.77 5.26 0.62
CA GLY A 612 22.74 4.23 0.45
C GLY A 612 22.30 3.59 1.77
N ARG A 613 23.22 3.41 2.73
CA ARG A 613 22.90 2.89 4.06
C ARG A 613 21.96 3.79 4.84
N GLU A 614 22.05 5.11 4.70
CA GLU A 614 21.11 6.03 5.37
C GLU A 614 19.68 5.79 4.90
N GLY A 615 19.46 5.72 3.58
CA GLY A 615 18.13 5.47 3.01
C GLY A 615 17.49 4.17 3.53
N LEU A 616 18.27 3.10 3.64
CA LEU A 616 17.80 1.81 4.19
C LEU A 616 17.42 1.90 5.67
N VAL A 617 18.24 2.59 6.48
CA VAL A 617 17.99 2.72 7.93
C VAL A 617 16.80 3.64 8.21
N ASP A 618 16.72 4.77 7.52
CA ASP A 618 15.64 5.74 7.71
C ASP A 618 14.27 5.14 7.34
N THR A 619 14.22 4.36 6.25
CA THR A 619 13.00 3.67 5.84
C THR A 619 12.53 2.67 6.90
N ALA A 620 13.46 1.92 7.51
CA ALA A 620 13.14 0.98 8.59
C ALA A 620 12.66 1.70 9.88
N VAL A 621 13.34 2.75 10.31
CA VAL A 621 13.02 3.47 11.56
C VAL A 621 11.71 4.25 11.46
N ARG A 622 11.47 4.94 10.34
CA ARG A 622 10.25 5.76 10.15
C ARG A 622 8.98 4.91 10.23
N THR A 623 9.03 3.65 9.81
CA THR A 623 7.88 2.73 9.82
C THR A 623 7.32 2.50 11.23
N ALA A 624 8.18 2.41 12.25
CA ALA A 624 7.74 2.22 13.63
C ALA A 624 7.02 3.47 14.20
N GLN A 625 7.57 4.65 13.92
CA GLN A 625 7.01 5.91 14.41
C GLN A 625 5.69 6.25 13.71
N SER A 626 5.63 6.11 12.38
CA SER A 626 4.43 6.40 11.60
C SER A 626 3.26 5.47 11.97
N GLY A 627 3.52 4.16 12.10
CA GLY A 627 2.51 3.19 12.50
C GLY A 627 1.99 3.42 13.92
N TYR A 628 2.87 3.80 14.86
CA TYR A 628 2.46 4.13 16.22
C TYR A 628 1.61 5.41 16.28
N MET A 629 2.01 6.45 15.55
CA MET A 629 1.23 7.69 15.44
C MET A 629 -0.14 7.43 14.83
N TYR A 630 -0.21 6.68 13.73
CA TYR A 630 -1.47 6.31 13.10
C TYR A 630 -2.39 5.59 14.08
N ARG A 631 -1.88 4.60 14.83
CA ARG A 631 -2.69 3.88 15.82
C ARG A 631 -3.22 4.78 16.93
N ARG A 632 -2.41 5.74 17.40
CA ARG A 632 -2.87 6.72 18.41
C ARG A 632 -4.00 7.58 17.89
N LEU A 633 -3.88 8.05 16.65
CA LEU A 633 -4.92 8.87 16.02
C LEU A 633 -6.18 8.06 15.72
N ALA A 634 -6.04 6.86 15.16
CA ALA A 634 -7.17 5.97 14.86
C ALA A 634 -7.97 5.64 16.12
N ASN A 635 -7.29 5.26 17.22
CA ASN A 635 -7.96 4.98 18.48
C ASN A 635 -8.63 6.21 19.12
N ALA A 636 -8.14 7.43 18.84
CA ALA A 636 -8.73 8.66 19.37
C ALA A 636 -9.93 9.15 18.54
N LEU A 637 -9.99 8.80 17.25
CA LEU A 637 -10.97 9.33 16.29
C LEU A 637 -11.99 8.28 15.81
N GLN A 638 -11.84 7.00 16.19
CA GLN A 638 -12.70 5.91 15.73
C GLN A 638 -14.19 6.08 16.09
N ASP A 639 -14.49 6.80 17.18
CA ASP A 639 -15.86 7.00 17.67
C ASP A 639 -16.58 8.18 17.00
N LEU A 640 -15.88 8.90 16.11
CA LEU A 640 -16.45 10.05 15.41
C LEU A 640 -17.23 9.60 14.17
N TYR A 641 -18.43 10.14 14.02
CA TYR A 641 -19.27 9.90 12.84
C TYR A 641 -19.98 11.20 12.40
N VAL A 642 -20.42 11.22 11.14
CA VAL A 642 -21.24 12.30 10.58
C VAL A 642 -22.71 11.94 10.77
N ALA A 643 -23.45 12.74 11.54
CA ALA A 643 -24.87 12.56 11.76
C ALA A 643 -25.69 13.09 10.56
N TYR A 644 -26.98 12.72 10.49
CA TYR A 644 -27.86 13.11 9.38
C TYR A 644 -28.06 14.62 9.22
N ASP A 645 -27.81 15.42 10.26
CA ASP A 645 -27.84 16.89 10.23
C ASP A 645 -26.55 17.51 9.68
N GLY A 646 -25.55 16.68 9.31
CA GLY A 646 -24.25 17.11 8.79
C GLY A 646 -23.23 17.48 9.87
N SER A 647 -23.59 17.37 11.16
CA SER A 647 -22.66 17.57 12.28
C SER A 647 -21.78 16.34 12.51
N VAL A 648 -20.56 16.56 13.01
CA VAL A 648 -19.67 15.49 13.45
C VAL A 648 -19.82 15.32 14.95
N ARG A 649 -20.14 14.10 15.39
CA ARG A 649 -20.41 13.78 16.80
C ARG A 649 -19.55 12.63 17.28
N SER A 650 -19.28 12.58 18.58
CA SER A 650 -18.75 11.40 19.25
C SER A 650 -19.85 10.36 19.49
N ALA A 651 -19.46 9.12 19.84
CA ALA A 651 -20.39 8.06 20.23
C ALA A 651 -21.31 8.45 21.42
N GLU A 652 -20.86 9.35 22.30
CA GLU A 652 -21.65 9.87 23.43
C GLU A 652 -22.64 10.98 23.02
N GLY A 653 -22.59 11.44 21.76
CA GLY A 653 -23.46 12.49 21.24
C GLY A 653 -22.91 13.91 21.36
N SER A 654 -21.70 14.09 21.90
CA SER A 654 -21.02 15.38 21.96
C SER A 654 -20.66 15.87 20.55
N ILE A 655 -21.01 17.11 20.24
CA ILE A 655 -20.75 17.72 18.92
C ILE A 655 -19.29 18.19 18.87
N ILE A 656 -18.56 17.71 17.86
CA ILE A 656 -17.16 18.09 17.60
C ILE A 656 -17.08 19.13 16.48
N GLN A 657 -17.89 18.98 15.43
CA GLN A 657 -18.03 19.97 14.36
C GLN A 657 -19.50 20.21 14.06
N LEU A 658 -19.90 21.47 13.92
CA LEU A 658 -21.28 21.82 13.52
C LEU A 658 -21.59 21.38 12.09
N ARG A 659 -20.57 21.39 11.23
CA ARG A 659 -20.64 20.94 9.83
C ARG A 659 -19.35 20.22 9.49
N TYR A 660 -19.46 19.02 8.93
CA TYR A 660 -18.31 18.22 8.51
C TYR A 660 -17.37 19.02 7.61
N GLY A 661 -16.10 19.17 7.99
CA GLY A 661 -15.10 19.85 7.16
C GLY A 661 -15.39 21.34 6.89
N GLU A 662 -16.25 21.97 7.70
CA GLU A 662 -16.75 23.36 7.55
C GLU A 662 -17.61 23.61 6.28
N ASP A 663 -17.43 22.85 5.21
CA ASP A 663 -18.15 22.97 3.94
C ASP A 663 -19.16 21.82 3.68
N GLY A 664 -19.10 20.74 4.47
CA GLY A 664 -19.94 19.54 4.31
C GLY A 664 -19.55 18.66 3.13
N VAL A 665 -18.36 18.82 2.56
CA VAL A 665 -17.95 18.12 1.33
C VAL A 665 -17.02 16.95 1.64
N ASP A 666 -17.42 15.75 1.22
CA ASP A 666 -16.54 14.58 1.22
C ASP A 666 -15.36 14.83 0.26
N PRO A 667 -14.10 14.78 0.73
CA PRO A 667 -12.93 14.94 -0.14
C PRO A 667 -12.93 13.99 -1.34
N THR A 668 -13.44 12.76 -1.19
CA THR A 668 -13.60 11.78 -2.29
C THR A 668 -14.52 12.31 -3.40
N LYS A 669 -15.55 13.07 -3.01
CA LYS A 669 -16.55 13.67 -3.90
C LYS A 669 -16.14 15.06 -4.41
N SER A 670 -15.15 15.70 -3.80
CA SER A 670 -14.55 16.96 -4.27
C SER A 670 -13.68 16.80 -5.53
N TYR A 671 -13.25 17.92 -6.11
CA TYR A 671 -12.19 18.00 -7.11
C TYR A 671 -10.88 18.42 -6.44
N HIS A 672 -10.07 17.45 -6.04
CA HIS A 672 -8.81 17.71 -5.33
C HIS A 672 -8.91 18.58 -4.07
N GLY A 673 -9.97 18.40 -3.28
CA GLY A 673 -10.25 19.21 -2.09
C GLY A 673 -11.08 20.46 -2.36
N GLN A 674 -11.31 20.84 -3.62
CA GLN A 674 -12.22 21.93 -3.95
C GLN A 674 -13.66 21.41 -4.11
N PRO A 675 -14.67 22.04 -3.48
CA PRO A 675 -16.07 21.71 -3.67
C PRO A 675 -16.51 21.80 -5.14
N ILE A 676 -16.01 22.82 -5.83
CA ILE A 676 -16.39 23.18 -7.19
C ILE A 676 -15.12 23.54 -7.96
N ASN A 677 -14.88 22.85 -9.09
CA ASN A 677 -13.83 23.24 -10.03
C ASN A 677 -14.42 24.19 -11.08
N PHE A 678 -14.22 25.50 -10.90
CA PHE A 678 -14.75 26.53 -11.79
C PHE A 678 -14.19 26.44 -13.20
N ASP A 679 -12.91 26.10 -13.36
CA ASP A 679 -12.27 26.01 -14.67
C ASP A 679 -12.88 24.91 -15.53
N LEU A 680 -13.16 23.75 -14.94
CA LEU A 680 -13.80 22.64 -15.63
C LEU A 680 -15.25 22.95 -16.00
N ILE A 681 -15.96 23.70 -15.15
CA ILE A 681 -17.31 24.18 -15.46
C ILE A 681 -17.27 25.22 -16.58
N LEU A 682 -16.36 26.19 -16.52
CA LEU A 682 -16.16 27.19 -17.57
C LEU A 682 -15.77 26.53 -18.89
N GLN A 683 -14.98 25.46 -18.87
CA GLN A 683 -14.67 24.67 -20.07
C GLN A 683 -15.92 24.02 -20.68
N LYS A 684 -16.91 23.60 -19.88
CA LYS A 684 -18.21 23.12 -20.40
C LYS A 684 -19.00 24.24 -21.08
N PHE A 685 -18.95 25.46 -20.54
CA PHE A 685 -19.71 26.61 -21.06
C PHE A 685 -19.02 27.35 -22.21
N ARG A 686 -17.68 27.26 -22.33
CA ARG A 686 -16.89 27.78 -23.47
C ARG A 686 -17.09 26.98 -24.77
N LYS A 687 -18.30 26.46 -24.99
CA LYS A 687 -18.77 25.87 -26.26
C LYS A 687 -18.94 26.91 -27.39
N ARG A 688 -18.38 28.12 -27.26
CA ARG A 688 -18.35 29.14 -28.31
C ARG A 688 -16.92 29.48 -28.66
#